data_AF-A0A812PAS5-F1
#
_entry.id   AF-A0A812PAS5-F1
#
_cell.length_a   1.000
_cell.length_b   1.000
_cell.length_c   1.000
_cell.angle_alpha   90.00
_cell.angle_beta   90.00
_cell.angle_gamma   90.00
#
_symmetry.space_group_name_H-M   'P 1'
#
loop_
_entity.id
_entity.type
_entity.pdbx_description
1 polymer ?
#
loop_
_entity_poly.entity_id
_entity_poly.type
_entity_poly.pdbx_seq_one_letter_code
_entity_poly.pdbx_strand_id
1 'polypeptide(L)'
;MVQTTAHNYAQDKLMPRILMANRNETFDREIMNEFGEMGMLGATLPEKYGCSNVNYVCYGLMAREVERVDSGYRSAMSVQSSLVMHPIHAYGNEAQREKYLPKLATGEWVGCFGLTEPDHGSDPSSMVTNAKAVDGGYLLNGAKMWITNSPIADLAVVWAKLDGEIRGFVVEREFEGFSTPKIEGKLSLRASITGQIVLEDVFVPEENLLPEGRGLGGPFGCLNKARYGIAWGAMGAAEFCMHAARTYTLERKQFNRPLAATQLVQKKLADMQTEITLGLQSALRMGRMLDEGNLPIEVISLMKRNNCGKSLEIARVARDMHGGNGIADEYHVMRHLMNLETVVGEAASGEEAIQLARTLSPDIVLMDIVMPGMGGLEATQRIVRQQQRTAVVALTAHGDAPFPTQMMKAGALGYLTKGVELQELEKALRRVYAGKRYVCNEVAQELASYAFEDNIESPFAILSHREMQITMMVVGCQKVSQISGSLHLSPKTVNSYRYRIFEKLKISSDVELVLLAVKHGMVSATHRGPLPAPRQVALAPGWQTAKVVVRYPEYHARPVGNWGDRRCRVLVVGLAPGLHGAARTGKAFVGDASGEFLFERLYHNGFATHADPQQASLINLRLTNVVKCLPPGNAPVASEINQCAGFLAQELAELLRPQARQPRVVLALGGVAHRAVCRTLGIPAGNFQHNGTVPLGSRHALVSSFHPSRLNVNTGRLTKPMFDQVLQNVRSLVRDDVMASPS
;
A
#
# COMPACT_ATOMS: atom_id res chain seq x y z
N MET A 1 11.98 -10.77 -40.96
CA MET A 1 11.14 -11.97 -41.12
C MET A 1 9.98 -11.98 -40.12
N VAL A 2 10.18 -12.26 -38.83
CA VAL A 2 9.10 -12.33 -37.81
C VAL A 2 8.15 -11.13 -37.84
N GLN A 3 8.69 -9.90 -37.80
CA GLN A 3 7.87 -8.69 -37.87
C GLN A 3 7.04 -8.63 -39.16
N THR A 4 7.65 -8.90 -40.32
CA THR A 4 6.97 -8.88 -41.62
C THR A 4 5.83 -9.90 -41.68
N THR A 5 6.08 -11.11 -41.19
CA THR A 5 5.08 -12.18 -41.13
C THR A 5 3.91 -11.80 -40.22
N ALA A 6 4.18 -11.30 -39.01
CA ALA A 6 3.14 -10.84 -38.09
C ALA A 6 2.36 -9.64 -38.65
N HIS A 7 3.04 -8.70 -39.32
CA HIS A 7 2.43 -7.55 -39.97
C HIS A 7 1.45 -7.96 -41.06
N ASN A 8 1.89 -8.81 -42.00
CA ASN A 8 1.04 -9.26 -43.10
C ASN A 8 -0.20 -9.98 -42.58
N TYR A 9 -0.04 -10.91 -41.64
CA TYR A 9 -1.17 -11.56 -40.99
C TYR A 9 -2.12 -10.56 -40.30
N ALA A 10 -1.57 -9.60 -39.56
CA ALA A 10 -2.38 -8.59 -38.88
C ALA A 10 -3.19 -7.73 -39.89
N GLN A 11 -2.58 -7.33 -41.01
CA GLN A 11 -3.29 -6.56 -42.04
C GLN A 11 -4.30 -7.40 -42.83
N ASP A 12 -3.96 -8.63 -43.20
CA ASP A 12 -4.77 -9.46 -44.08
C ASP A 12 -5.92 -10.18 -43.35
N LYS A 13 -5.71 -10.53 -42.08
CA LYS A 13 -6.65 -11.37 -41.30
C LYS A 13 -7.32 -10.64 -40.15
N LEU A 14 -6.58 -9.86 -39.37
CA LEU A 14 -7.13 -9.19 -38.19
C LEU A 14 -7.83 -7.87 -38.53
N MET A 15 -7.21 -7.02 -39.35
CA MET A 15 -7.73 -5.69 -39.68
C MET A 15 -9.13 -5.72 -40.31
N PRO A 16 -9.50 -6.67 -41.20
CA PRO A 16 -10.86 -6.74 -41.74
C PRO A 16 -11.93 -7.08 -40.69
N ARG A 17 -11.55 -7.76 -39.59
CA ARG A 17 -12.48 -8.21 -38.53
C ARG A 17 -12.77 -7.13 -37.49
N ILE A 18 -11.84 -6.20 -37.28
CA ILE A 18 -11.84 -5.37 -36.06
C ILE A 18 -13.02 -4.41 -35.95
N LEU A 19 -13.51 -3.85 -37.07
CA LEU A 19 -14.59 -2.87 -37.03
C LEU A 19 -15.87 -3.48 -36.44
N MET A 20 -16.30 -4.61 -36.99
CA MET A 20 -17.52 -5.29 -36.52
C MET A 20 -17.31 -5.94 -35.16
N ALA A 21 -16.11 -6.49 -34.90
CA ALA A 21 -15.77 -7.04 -33.59
C ALA A 21 -15.87 -5.98 -32.48
N ASN A 22 -15.39 -4.76 -32.73
CA ASN A 22 -15.45 -3.66 -31.77
C ASN A 22 -16.89 -3.14 -31.58
N ARG A 23 -17.67 -2.97 -32.66
CA ARG A 23 -19.08 -2.57 -32.59
C ARG A 23 -19.90 -3.54 -31.75
N ASN A 24 -19.75 -4.83 -32.02
CA ASN A 24 -20.58 -5.89 -31.44
C ASN A 24 -20.05 -6.46 -30.12
N GLU A 25 -18.89 -6.00 -29.64
CA GLU A 25 -18.27 -6.51 -28.40
C GLU A 25 -18.00 -8.02 -28.45
N THR A 26 -17.46 -8.48 -29.58
CA THR A 26 -17.17 -9.89 -29.86
C THR A 26 -15.69 -10.13 -30.08
N PHE A 27 -15.20 -11.27 -29.64
CA PHE A 27 -13.88 -11.80 -29.99
C PHE A 27 -14.05 -13.11 -30.75
N ASP A 28 -13.40 -13.21 -31.91
CA ASP A 28 -13.39 -14.42 -32.72
C ASP A 28 -12.36 -15.42 -32.18
N ARG A 29 -12.84 -16.57 -31.69
CA ARG A 29 -12.01 -17.62 -31.09
C ARG A 29 -11.04 -18.26 -32.08
N GLU A 30 -11.34 -18.24 -33.37
CA GLU A 30 -10.47 -18.81 -34.42
C GLU A 30 -9.11 -18.10 -34.47
N ILE A 31 -9.06 -16.82 -34.08
CA ILE A 31 -7.82 -16.03 -33.99
C ILE A 31 -6.77 -16.72 -33.11
N MET A 32 -7.19 -17.45 -32.08
CA MET A 32 -6.25 -18.18 -31.22
C MET A 32 -5.61 -19.38 -31.95
N ASN A 33 -6.36 -20.08 -32.81
CA ASN A 33 -5.82 -21.16 -33.63
C ASN A 33 -4.86 -20.59 -34.68
N GLU A 34 -5.26 -19.50 -35.35
CA GLU A 34 -4.43 -18.81 -36.33
C GLU A 34 -3.12 -18.29 -35.70
N PHE A 35 -3.16 -17.76 -34.46
CA PHE A 35 -1.95 -17.41 -33.73
C PHE A 35 -1.05 -18.62 -33.43
N GLY A 36 -1.63 -19.78 -33.14
CA GLY A 36 -0.89 -21.02 -32.92
C GLY A 36 -0.21 -21.52 -34.19
N GLU A 37 -0.92 -21.56 -35.31
CA GLU A 37 -0.38 -21.91 -36.64
C GLU A 37 0.78 -21.00 -37.05
N MET A 38 0.69 -19.72 -36.69
CA MET A 38 1.71 -18.70 -36.96
C MET A 38 2.89 -18.75 -35.96
N GLY A 39 2.84 -19.59 -34.93
CA GLY A 39 3.88 -19.68 -33.90
C GLY A 39 3.95 -18.47 -32.96
N MET A 40 2.84 -17.75 -32.79
CA MET A 40 2.78 -16.52 -31.98
C MET A 40 2.40 -16.77 -30.52
N LEU A 41 1.90 -17.97 -30.20
CA LEU A 41 1.54 -18.38 -28.84
C LEU A 41 2.72 -19.06 -28.16
N GLY A 42 3.11 -18.56 -26.97
CA GLY A 42 4.27 -19.07 -26.25
C GLY A 42 5.58 -18.98 -27.04
N ALA A 43 5.69 -17.99 -27.94
CA ALA A 43 6.74 -17.92 -28.95
C ALA A 43 8.18 -18.03 -28.40
N THR A 44 8.43 -17.67 -27.14
CA THR A 44 9.74 -17.74 -26.48
C THR A 44 10.00 -19.05 -25.73
N LEU A 45 9.07 -20.01 -25.78
CA LEU A 45 9.18 -21.30 -25.09
C LEU A 45 9.81 -22.35 -26.02
N PRO A 46 10.34 -23.46 -25.45
CA PRO A 46 11.06 -24.49 -26.21
C PRO A 46 10.24 -25.17 -27.31
N GLU A 47 10.91 -25.53 -28.41
CA GLU A 47 10.31 -26.24 -29.55
C GLU A 47 9.72 -27.60 -29.18
N LYS A 48 10.24 -28.27 -28.14
CA LYS A 48 9.71 -29.56 -27.68
C LYS A 48 8.22 -29.51 -27.29
N TYR A 49 7.71 -28.34 -26.95
CA TYR A 49 6.29 -28.13 -26.64
C TYR A 49 5.50 -27.53 -27.81
N GLY A 50 6.03 -27.58 -29.04
CA GLY A 50 5.39 -27.01 -30.24
C GLY A 50 5.48 -25.49 -30.36
N CYS A 51 6.34 -24.84 -29.57
CA CYS A 51 6.53 -23.38 -29.59
C CYS A 51 7.68 -22.97 -30.54
N SER A 52 7.74 -21.70 -30.95
CA SER A 52 8.73 -21.24 -31.93
C SER A 52 10.15 -20.98 -31.40
N ASN A 53 10.35 -20.97 -30.09
CA ASN A 53 11.64 -20.73 -29.43
C ASN A 53 12.40 -19.48 -29.94
N VAL A 54 11.68 -18.41 -30.27
CA VAL A 54 12.26 -17.13 -30.69
C VAL A 54 12.61 -16.28 -29.48
N ASN A 55 13.51 -15.30 -29.67
CA ASN A 55 13.91 -14.41 -28.58
C ASN A 55 12.81 -13.39 -28.20
N TYR A 56 13.01 -12.66 -27.09
CA TYR A 56 12.02 -11.71 -26.60
C TYR A 56 11.85 -10.51 -27.52
N VAL A 57 12.88 -10.10 -28.28
CA VAL A 57 12.72 -9.03 -29.29
C VAL A 57 11.72 -9.46 -30.36
N CYS A 58 11.77 -10.71 -30.83
CA CYS A 58 10.79 -11.26 -31.76
C CYS A 58 9.38 -11.26 -31.16
N TYR A 59 9.21 -11.68 -29.90
CA TYR A 59 7.91 -11.60 -29.21
C TYR A 59 7.39 -10.15 -29.11
N GLY A 60 8.26 -9.19 -28.80
CA GLY A 60 7.91 -7.77 -28.78
C GLY A 60 7.44 -7.25 -30.13
N LEU A 61 8.12 -7.62 -31.22
CA LEU A 61 7.73 -7.27 -32.58
C LEU A 61 6.38 -7.87 -32.97
N MET A 62 6.09 -9.12 -32.59
CA MET A 62 4.76 -9.73 -32.76
C MET A 62 3.69 -8.91 -32.03
N ALA A 63 3.91 -8.57 -30.76
CA ALA A 63 2.97 -7.78 -29.96
C ALA A 63 2.70 -6.40 -30.56
N ARG A 64 3.74 -5.73 -31.07
CA ARG A 64 3.64 -4.45 -31.79
C ARG A 64 2.74 -4.56 -33.02
N GLU A 65 2.96 -5.55 -33.89
CA GLU A 65 2.17 -5.64 -35.13
C GLU A 65 0.72 -6.09 -34.87
N VAL A 66 0.46 -6.92 -33.85
CA VAL A 66 -0.90 -7.29 -33.47
C VAL A 66 -1.65 -6.10 -32.85
N GLU A 67 -1.03 -5.35 -31.94
CA GLU A 67 -1.68 -4.20 -31.29
C GLU A 67 -1.80 -2.98 -32.22
N ARG A 68 -1.00 -2.91 -33.29
CA ARG A 68 -1.23 -1.97 -34.41
C ARG A 68 -2.64 -2.12 -34.98
N VAL A 69 -3.20 -3.33 -34.95
CA VAL A 69 -4.61 -3.56 -35.30
C VAL A 69 -5.52 -3.30 -34.11
N ASP A 70 -5.33 -4.01 -32.99
CA ASP A 70 -6.13 -3.80 -31.78
C ASP A 70 -5.47 -4.35 -30.51
N SER A 71 -5.59 -3.59 -29.41
CA SER A 71 -5.10 -3.98 -28.09
C SER A 71 -5.77 -5.26 -27.56
N GLY A 72 -7.00 -5.56 -27.95
CA GLY A 72 -7.72 -6.77 -27.58
C GLY A 72 -7.08 -8.04 -28.12
N TYR A 73 -6.62 -8.02 -29.37
CA TYR A 73 -5.92 -9.15 -29.99
C TYR A 73 -4.56 -9.40 -29.33
N ARG A 74 -3.80 -8.34 -29.05
CA ARG A 74 -2.53 -8.45 -28.30
C ARG A 74 -2.77 -8.91 -26.88
N SER A 75 -3.89 -8.53 -26.25
CA SER A 75 -4.28 -9.01 -24.91
C SER A 75 -4.51 -10.51 -24.91
N ALA A 76 -5.25 -11.05 -25.88
CA ALA A 76 -5.49 -12.49 -25.98
C ALA A 76 -4.18 -13.28 -26.14
N MET A 77 -3.29 -12.83 -27.05
CA MET A 77 -1.96 -13.41 -27.26
C MET A 77 -1.07 -13.33 -26.01
N SER A 78 -1.09 -12.20 -25.31
CA SER A 78 -0.28 -11.97 -24.10
C SER A 78 -0.74 -12.83 -22.93
N VAL A 79 -2.06 -12.98 -22.73
CA VAL A 79 -2.62 -13.86 -21.69
C VAL A 79 -2.18 -15.29 -21.93
N GLN A 80 -2.42 -15.81 -23.13
CA GLN A 80 -2.03 -17.18 -23.50
C GLN A 80 -0.53 -17.41 -23.25
N SER A 81 0.32 -16.53 -23.77
CA SER A 81 1.77 -16.75 -23.78
C SER A 81 2.43 -16.47 -22.42
N SER A 82 2.21 -15.27 -21.88
CA SER A 82 2.95 -14.76 -20.71
C SER A 82 2.24 -15.01 -19.38
N LEU A 83 0.92 -15.24 -19.38
CA LEU A 83 0.15 -15.45 -18.16
C LEU A 83 -0.34 -16.88 -17.99
N VAL A 84 -0.39 -17.70 -19.04
CA VAL A 84 -0.81 -19.11 -18.92
C VAL A 84 0.34 -20.06 -19.22
N MET A 85 0.88 -20.03 -20.44
CA MET A 85 1.96 -20.94 -20.84
C MET A 85 3.23 -20.70 -20.03
N HIS A 86 3.58 -19.44 -19.76
CA HIS A 86 4.77 -19.12 -18.95
C HIS A 86 4.74 -19.69 -17.53
N PRO A 87 3.71 -19.48 -16.68
CA PRO A 87 3.69 -20.11 -15.36
C PRO A 87 3.64 -21.63 -15.38
N ILE A 88 2.96 -22.27 -16.35
CA ILE A 88 3.00 -23.73 -16.49
C ILE A 88 4.44 -24.19 -16.81
N HIS A 89 5.12 -23.49 -17.73
CA HIS A 89 6.51 -23.79 -18.05
C HIS A 89 7.46 -23.53 -16.86
N ALA A 90 7.36 -22.36 -16.23
CA ALA A 90 8.31 -21.91 -15.21
C ALA A 90 8.09 -22.58 -13.85
N TYR A 91 6.82 -22.85 -13.51
CA TYR A 91 6.46 -23.29 -12.16
C TYR A 91 5.86 -24.69 -12.10
N GLY A 92 5.49 -25.25 -13.26
CA GLY A 92 4.99 -26.62 -13.36
C GLY A 92 6.10 -27.66 -13.44
N ASN A 93 5.75 -28.90 -13.11
CA ASN A 93 6.59 -30.08 -13.36
C ASN A 93 6.52 -30.52 -14.83
N GLU A 94 7.36 -31.46 -15.24
CA GLU A 94 7.41 -31.90 -16.64
C GLU A 94 6.10 -32.52 -17.13
N ALA A 95 5.40 -33.29 -16.28
CA ALA A 95 4.12 -33.89 -16.64
C ALA A 95 3.05 -32.82 -16.95
N GLN A 96 3.01 -31.73 -16.17
CA GLN A 96 2.13 -30.59 -16.44
C GLN A 96 2.51 -29.89 -17.75
N ARG A 97 3.80 -29.71 -18.03
CA ARG A 97 4.27 -29.06 -19.26
C ARG A 97 3.88 -29.86 -20.51
N GLU A 98 4.16 -31.17 -20.51
CA GLU A 98 3.81 -32.08 -21.61
C GLU A 98 2.29 -32.20 -21.80
N LYS A 99 1.50 -32.16 -20.71
CA LYS A 99 0.04 -32.20 -20.78
C LYS A 99 -0.56 -30.95 -21.42
N TYR A 100 -0.11 -29.75 -21.00
CA TYR A 100 -0.80 -28.51 -21.31
C TYR A 100 -0.18 -27.70 -22.45
N LEU A 101 1.15 -27.56 -22.49
CA LEU A 101 1.81 -26.59 -23.38
C LEU A 101 1.59 -26.87 -24.87
N PRO A 102 1.63 -28.12 -25.38
CA PRO A 102 1.42 -28.39 -26.80
C PRO A 102 0.05 -27.90 -27.31
N LYS A 103 -1.03 -28.14 -26.55
CA LYS A 103 -2.39 -27.70 -26.92
C LYS A 103 -2.58 -26.19 -26.80
N LEU A 104 -1.91 -25.56 -25.82
CA LEU A 104 -1.91 -24.11 -25.67
C LEU A 104 -1.10 -23.43 -26.78
N ALA A 105 -0.03 -24.08 -27.28
CA ALA A 105 0.82 -23.57 -28.35
C ALA A 105 0.12 -23.60 -29.71
N THR A 106 -0.67 -24.64 -30.00
CA THR A 106 -1.48 -24.74 -31.23
C THR A 106 -2.73 -23.85 -31.19
N GLY A 107 -3.11 -23.35 -30.01
CA GLY A 107 -4.36 -22.62 -29.82
C GLY A 107 -5.60 -23.53 -29.75
N GLU A 108 -5.45 -24.86 -29.81
CA GLU A 108 -6.52 -25.84 -29.54
C GLU A 108 -7.14 -25.54 -28.18
N TRP A 109 -6.30 -25.29 -27.17
CA TRP A 109 -6.72 -24.84 -25.85
C TRP A 109 -6.42 -23.35 -25.66
N VAL A 110 -7.35 -22.65 -25.02
CA VAL A 110 -7.20 -21.26 -24.57
C VAL A 110 -7.14 -21.24 -23.06
N GLY A 111 -6.17 -20.51 -22.52
CA GLY A 111 -6.05 -20.28 -21.10
C GLY A 111 -6.49 -18.88 -20.68
N CYS A 112 -6.80 -18.76 -19.39
CA CYS A 112 -6.95 -17.48 -18.70
C CYS A 112 -6.18 -17.45 -17.37
N PHE A 113 -5.99 -16.26 -16.80
CA PHE A 113 -5.16 -16.05 -15.62
C PHE A 113 -5.93 -15.36 -14.49
N GLY A 114 -6.27 -16.13 -13.46
CA GLY A 114 -7.09 -15.70 -12.32
C GLY A 114 -6.25 -15.17 -11.16
N LEU A 115 -5.92 -13.87 -11.18
CA LEU A 115 -5.25 -13.19 -10.06
C LEU A 115 -6.15 -12.16 -9.38
N THR A 116 -6.60 -11.17 -10.15
CA THR A 116 -7.39 -10.02 -9.70
C THR A 116 -8.75 -10.45 -9.19
N GLU A 117 -9.19 -9.82 -8.11
CA GLU A 117 -10.49 -10.03 -7.47
C GLU A 117 -11.27 -8.71 -7.44
N PRO A 118 -12.60 -8.72 -7.20
CA PRO A 118 -13.42 -7.51 -7.16
C PRO A 118 -12.83 -6.40 -6.26
N ASP A 119 -12.34 -6.76 -5.09
CA ASP A 119 -11.78 -5.82 -4.09
C ASP A 119 -10.25 -5.73 -4.11
N HIS A 120 -9.58 -6.55 -4.94
CA HIS A 120 -8.12 -6.72 -4.92
C HIS A 120 -7.52 -6.73 -6.34
N GLY A 121 -7.29 -5.53 -6.87
CA GLY A 121 -6.56 -5.30 -8.13
C GLY A 121 -5.08 -4.95 -7.91
N SER A 122 -4.83 -3.73 -7.42
CA SER A 122 -3.47 -3.24 -7.16
C SER A 122 -2.78 -3.92 -5.98
N ASP A 123 -3.56 -4.47 -5.04
CA ASP A 123 -3.07 -5.24 -3.89
C ASP A 123 -3.49 -6.73 -3.98
N PRO A 124 -2.85 -7.53 -4.84
CA PRO A 124 -3.14 -8.96 -4.93
C PRO A 124 -2.68 -9.73 -3.69
N SER A 125 -1.89 -9.13 -2.78
CA SER A 125 -1.47 -9.80 -1.55
C SER A 125 -2.64 -10.03 -0.59
N SER A 126 -3.64 -9.15 -0.67
CA SER A 126 -4.85 -9.21 0.13
C SER A 126 -5.93 -10.16 -0.41
N MET A 127 -5.68 -10.86 -1.52
CA MET A 127 -6.66 -11.78 -2.14
C MET A 127 -7.34 -12.70 -1.13
N VAL A 128 -8.63 -12.98 -1.33
CA VAL A 128 -9.46 -13.80 -0.44
C VAL A 128 -9.82 -15.16 -1.04
N THR A 129 -9.63 -15.37 -2.34
CA THR A 129 -9.74 -16.72 -2.93
C THR A 129 -8.81 -17.66 -2.18
N ASN A 130 -9.35 -18.76 -1.69
CA ASN A 130 -8.67 -19.70 -0.82
C ASN A 130 -8.67 -21.10 -1.43
N ALA A 131 -7.67 -21.88 -1.03
CA ALA A 131 -7.55 -23.30 -1.30
C ALA A 131 -7.41 -24.02 0.04
N LYS A 132 -8.15 -25.12 0.21
CA LYS A 132 -8.09 -25.97 1.40
C LYS A 132 -7.64 -27.37 0.99
N ALA A 133 -6.61 -27.90 1.64
CA ALA A 133 -6.19 -29.28 1.42
C ALA A 133 -7.30 -30.28 1.82
N VAL A 134 -7.53 -31.27 0.96
CA VAL A 134 -8.46 -32.39 1.13
C VAL A 134 -7.80 -33.68 0.65
N ASP A 135 -8.46 -34.82 0.86
CA ASP A 135 -7.94 -36.09 0.33
C ASP A 135 -7.84 -36.03 -1.20
N GLY A 136 -6.68 -36.37 -1.74
CA GLY A 136 -6.38 -36.33 -3.19
C GLY A 136 -6.11 -34.95 -3.81
N GLY A 137 -6.22 -33.83 -3.08
CA GLY A 137 -5.93 -32.50 -3.63
C GLY A 137 -6.46 -31.33 -2.81
N TYR A 138 -7.14 -30.40 -3.48
CA TYR A 138 -7.52 -29.10 -2.92
C TYR A 138 -8.96 -28.73 -3.28
N LEU A 139 -9.68 -28.08 -2.36
CA LEU A 139 -10.93 -27.38 -2.65
C LEU A 139 -10.67 -25.88 -2.77
N LEU A 140 -10.96 -25.30 -3.93
CA LEU A 140 -10.83 -23.88 -4.20
C LEU A 140 -12.17 -23.16 -4.10
N ASN A 141 -12.18 -22.03 -3.41
CA ASN A 141 -13.38 -21.20 -3.27
C ASN A 141 -13.03 -19.70 -3.37
N GLY A 142 -13.79 -18.96 -4.19
CA GLY A 142 -13.60 -17.52 -4.38
C GLY A 142 -14.04 -17.01 -5.76
N ALA A 143 -13.73 -15.76 -6.04
CA ALA A 143 -14.09 -15.10 -7.30
C ALA A 143 -12.95 -14.23 -7.83
N LYS A 144 -12.71 -14.32 -9.14
CA LYS A 144 -11.75 -13.49 -9.88
C LYS A 144 -12.49 -12.58 -10.85
N MET A 145 -11.99 -11.38 -11.04
CA MET A 145 -12.63 -10.32 -11.81
C MET A 145 -11.67 -9.73 -12.85
N TRP A 146 -12.22 -9.28 -13.99
CA TRP A 146 -11.46 -8.72 -15.12
C TRP A 146 -10.53 -9.72 -15.81
N ILE A 147 -10.97 -10.98 -15.92
CA ILE A 147 -10.15 -12.07 -16.44
C ILE A 147 -10.33 -12.19 -17.95
N THR A 148 -9.34 -11.71 -18.68
CA THR A 148 -9.27 -11.86 -20.14
C THR A 148 -9.26 -13.34 -20.52
N ASN A 149 -9.98 -13.67 -21.60
CA ASN A 149 -10.22 -15.01 -22.14
C ASN A 149 -11.11 -15.93 -21.29
N SER A 150 -11.47 -15.61 -20.05
CA SER A 150 -12.14 -16.60 -19.18
C SER A 150 -13.41 -17.24 -19.77
N PRO A 151 -14.30 -16.53 -20.49
CA PRO A 151 -15.51 -17.16 -21.03
C PRO A 151 -15.24 -18.23 -22.11
N ILE A 152 -14.09 -18.15 -22.79
CA ILE A 152 -13.68 -19.08 -23.87
C ILE A 152 -12.51 -19.98 -23.46
N ALA A 153 -12.08 -19.92 -22.20
CA ALA A 153 -10.92 -20.67 -21.73
C ALA A 153 -11.29 -22.13 -21.46
N ASP A 154 -10.38 -23.03 -21.84
CA ASP A 154 -10.38 -24.47 -21.54
C ASP A 154 -9.71 -24.74 -20.18
N LEU A 155 -8.81 -23.85 -19.75
CA LEU A 155 -8.21 -23.88 -18.41
C LEU A 155 -7.93 -22.48 -17.85
N ALA A 156 -7.77 -22.40 -16.54
CA ALA A 156 -7.38 -21.20 -15.82
C ALA A 156 -6.16 -21.47 -14.94
N VAL A 157 -5.16 -20.59 -14.99
CA VAL A 157 -4.12 -20.53 -13.94
C VAL A 157 -4.65 -19.61 -12.84
N VAL A 158 -5.12 -20.20 -11.74
CA VAL A 158 -5.73 -19.50 -10.61
C VAL A 158 -4.74 -19.35 -9.46
N TRP A 159 -4.62 -18.15 -8.91
CA TRP A 159 -3.87 -17.89 -7.69
C TRP A 159 -4.81 -17.81 -6.49
N ALA A 160 -4.54 -18.62 -5.47
CA ALA A 160 -5.34 -18.72 -4.25
C ALA A 160 -4.46 -18.87 -3.01
N LYS A 161 -4.98 -18.52 -1.84
CA LYS A 161 -4.30 -18.71 -0.54
C LYS A 161 -4.50 -20.15 -0.05
N LEU A 162 -3.41 -20.90 0.03
CA LEU A 162 -3.32 -22.20 0.70
C LEU A 162 -2.52 -22.01 1.99
N ASP A 163 -3.13 -22.24 3.14
CA ASP A 163 -2.51 -22.05 4.47
C ASP A 163 -1.87 -20.67 4.67
N GLY A 164 -2.50 -19.64 4.10
CA GLY A 164 -2.04 -18.25 4.16
C GLY A 164 -0.95 -17.88 3.15
N GLU A 165 -0.43 -18.84 2.37
CA GLU A 165 0.53 -18.61 1.28
C GLU A 165 -0.18 -18.61 -0.08
N ILE A 166 0.20 -17.69 -0.97
CA ILE A 166 -0.34 -17.65 -2.33
C ILE A 166 0.28 -18.78 -3.15
N ARG A 167 -0.55 -19.61 -3.77
CA ARG A 167 -0.18 -20.75 -4.62
C ARG A 167 -0.92 -20.70 -5.95
N GLY A 168 -0.29 -21.22 -7.00
CA GLY A 168 -0.87 -21.30 -8.34
C GLY A 168 -1.44 -22.69 -8.65
N PHE A 169 -2.63 -22.74 -9.22
CA PHE A 169 -3.36 -23.96 -9.58
C PHE A 169 -3.79 -23.91 -11.05
N VAL A 170 -3.69 -25.03 -11.76
CA VAL A 170 -4.29 -25.20 -13.08
C VAL A 170 -5.69 -25.78 -12.89
N VAL A 171 -6.72 -25.00 -13.18
CA VAL A 171 -8.12 -25.40 -13.04
C VAL A 171 -8.71 -25.60 -14.44
N GLU A 172 -9.15 -26.81 -14.75
CA GLU A 172 -9.74 -27.11 -16.06
C GLU A 172 -11.23 -26.75 -16.08
N ARG A 173 -11.74 -26.35 -17.26
CA ARG A 173 -13.13 -25.89 -17.40
C ARG A 173 -14.17 -26.92 -16.95
N GLU A 174 -13.87 -28.20 -17.12
CA GLU A 174 -14.75 -29.33 -16.79
C GLU A 174 -14.84 -29.62 -15.28
N PHE A 175 -14.03 -28.95 -14.44
CA PHE A 175 -14.09 -29.17 -13.00
C PHE A 175 -15.40 -28.62 -12.41
N GLU A 176 -16.07 -29.43 -11.60
CA GLU A 176 -17.34 -29.07 -10.97
C GLU A 176 -17.18 -27.83 -10.08
N GLY A 177 -18.14 -26.89 -10.14
CA GLY A 177 -18.12 -25.63 -9.42
C GLY A 177 -17.31 -24.50 -10.08
N PHE A 178 -16.69 -24.74 -11.25
CA PHE A 178 -15.98 -23.72 -12.01
C PHE A 178 -16.89 -23.05 -13.06
N SER A 179 -17.02 -21.72 -13.04
CA SER A 179 -17.75 -20.99 -14.08
C SER A 179 -17.10 -19.66 -14.47
N THR A 180 -17.35 -19.19 -15.71
CA THR A 180 -16.67 -18.03 -16.30
C THR A 180 -17.62 -17.04 -16.97
N PRO A 181 -18.49 -16.35 -16.20
CA PRO A 181 -19.45 -15.42 -16.77
C PRO A 181 -18.75 -14.24 -17.48
N LYS A 182 -19.26 -13.84 -18.64
CA LYS A 182 -18.76 -12.72 -19.43
C LYS A 182 -19.13 -11.37 -18.78
N ILE A 183 -18.23 -10.40 -18.88
CA ILE A 183 -18.51 -8.98 -18.57
C ILE A 183 -18.96 -8.28 -19.86
N GLU A 184 -20.10 -7.61 -19.80
CA GLU A 184 -20.70 -6.87 -20.91
C GLU A 184 -20.58 -5.35 -20.71
N GLY A 185 -20.72 -4.58 -21.80
CA GLY A 185 -20.82 -3.12 -21.74
C GLY A 185 -19.47 -2.41 -21.59
N LYS A 186 -18.37 -3.06 -21.99
CA LYS A 186 -17.05 -2.42 -21.93
C LYS A 186 -16.93 -1.31 -22.97
N LEU A 187 -16.35 -0.17 -22.59
CA LEU A 187 -16.04 0.90 -23.55
C LEU A 187 -14.63 0.75 -24.15
N SER A 188 -13.77 0.00 -23.48
CA SER A 188 -12.40 -0.30 -23.87
C SER A 188 -12.24 -1.81 -24.08
N LEU A 189 -11.33 -2.21 -24.97
CA LEU A 189 -11.04 -3.61 -25.28
C LEU A 189 -12.32 -4.39 -25.64
N ARG A 190 -13.18 -3.79 -26.47
CA ARG A 190 -14.48 -4.37 -26.89
C ARG A 190 -14.28 -5.62 -27.76
N ALA A 191 -13.25 -5.64 -28.60
CA ALA A 191 -12.86 -6.80 -29.40
C ALA A 191 -11.99 -7.79 -28.60
N SER A 192 -12.18 -7.86 -27.29
CA SER A 192 -11.53 -8.81 -26.39
C SER A 192 -12.59 -9.40 -25.48
N ILE A 193 -12.55 -10.71 -25.23
CA ILE A 193 -13.48 -11.34 -24.31
C ILE A 193 -12.90 -11.30 -22.90
N THR A 194 -13.65 -10.71 -21.97
CA THR A 194 -13.26 -10.55 -20.57
C THR A 194 -14.41 -11.02 -19.70
N GLY A 195 -14.10 -11.78 -18.65
CA GLY A 195 -15.10 -12.32 -17.77
C GLY A 195 -14.64 -12.37 -16.32
N GLN A 196 -15.33 -13.20 -15.57
CA GLN A 196 -14.99 -13.56 -14.20
C GLN A 196 -14.49 -15.00 -14.19
N ILE A 197 -13.97 -15.42 -13.05
CA ILE A 197 -13.88 -16.84 -12.68
C ILE A 197 -14.60 -16.97 -11.34
N VAL A 198 -15.57 -17.86 -11.25
CA VAL A 198 -16.28 -18.20 -10.02
C VAL A 198 -15.90 -19.63 -9.64
N LEU A 199 -15.51 -19.81 -8.38
CA LEU A 199 -15.05 -21.07 -7.81
C LEU A 199 -15.95 -21.41 -6.61
N GLU A 200 -16.81 -22.40 -6.78
CA GLU A 200 -17.72 -22.90 -5.74
C GLU A 200 -17.29 -24.30 -5.33
N ASP A 201 -16.43 -24.39 -4.31
CA ASP A 201 -15.88 -25.66 -3.79
C ASP A 201 -15.31 -26.55 -4.89
N VAL A 202 -14.50 -25.96 -5.77
CA VAL A 202 -13.91 -26.65 -6.93
C VAL A 202 -12.82 -27.61 -6.45
N PHE A 203 -13.03 -28.91 -6.67
CA PHE A 203 -12.00 -29.90 -6.42
C PHE A 203 -10.92 -29.84 -7.51
N VAL A 204 -9.67 -29.63 -7.07
CA VAL A 204 -8.48 -29.56 -7.90
C VAL A 204 -7.50 -30.65 -7.44
N PRO A 205 -7.15 -31.63 -8.29
CA PRO A 205 -6.21 -32.69 -7.93
C PRO A 205 -4.83 -32.17 -7.53
N GLU A 206 -4.10 -32.92 -6.71
CA GLU A 206 -2.74 -32.55 -6.27
C GLU A 206 -1.80 -32.26 -7.45
N GLU A 207 -1.90 -33.03 -8.54
CA GLU A 207 -1.09 -32.87 -9.74
C GLU A 207 -1.35 -31.57 -10.51
N ASN A 208 -2.40 -30.82 -10.17
CA ASN A 208 -2.74 -29.53 -10.80
C ASN A 208 -2.21 -28.32 -10.01
N LEU A 209 -1.58 -28.52 -8.85
CA LEU A 209 -0.82 -27.50 -8.14
C LEU A 209 0.49 -27.20 -8.87
N LEU A 210 0.83 -25.92 -9.06
CA LEU A 210 2.16 -25.52 -9.55
C LEU A 210 3.17 -25.63 -8.39
N PRO A 211 4.11 -26.61 -8.41
CA PRO A 211 4.99 -26.88 -7.27
C PRO A 211 5.87 -25.68 -6.88
N GLU A 212 6.41 -24.97 -7.88
CA GLU A 212 7.31 -23.83 -7.69
C GLU A 212 6.57 -22.47 -7.70
N GLY A 213 5.25 -22.48 -7.90
CA GLY A 213 4.41 -21.28 -7.94
C GLY A 213 4.02 -20.81 -6.54
N ARG A 214 4.96 -20.18 -5.81
CA ARG A 214 4.78 -19.79 -4.40
C ARG A 214 4.91 -18.28 -4.17
N GLY A 215 4.09 -17.78 -3.25
CA GLY A 215 4.04 -16.37 -2.86
C GLY A 215 3.69 -15.42 -4.02
N LEU A 216 3.92 -14.13 -3.82
CA LEU A 216 3.71 -13.10 -4.85
C LEU A 216 4.74 -13.15 -5.99
N GLY A 217 5.88 -13.80 -5.76
CA GLY A 217 6.93 -13.95 -6.77
C GLY A 217 6.44 -14.69 -8.01
N GLY A 218 5.58 -15.71 -7.84
CA GLY A 218 4.94 -16.45 -8.92
C GLY A 218 4.13 -15.56 -9.88
N PRO A 219 3.01 -14.97 -9.44
CA PRO A 219 2.17 -14.14 -10.32
C PRO A 219 2.91 -12.91 -10.86
N PHE A 220 3.80 -12.30 -10.08
CA PHE A 220 4.58 -11.14 -10.53
C PHE A 220 5.59 -11.49 -11.61
N GLY A 221 6.18 -12.69 -11.58
CA GLY A 221 7.01 -13.20 -12.66
C GLY A 221 6.26 -13.19 -14.00
N CYS A 222 5.00 -13.65 -14.01
CA CYS A 222 4.14 -13.64 -15.19
C CYS A 222 3.78 -12.21 -15.63
N LEU A 223 3.36 -11.35 -14.69
CA LEU A 223 2.97 -9.98 -15.00
C LEU A 223 4.12 -9.16 -15.60
N ASN A 224 5.36 -9.40 -15.16
CA ASN A 224 6.53 -8.73 -15.75
C ASN A 224 6.72 -9.11 -17.24
N LYS A 225 6.48 -10.37 -17.61
CA LYS A 225 6.53 -10.81 -19.01
C LYS A 225 5.39 -10.23 -19.85
N ALA A 226 4.18 -10.15 -19.30
CA ALA A 226 3.06 -9.50 -19.97
C ALA A 226 3.32 -7.99 -20.18
N ARG A 227 3.82 -7.29 -19.15
CA ARG A 227 4.19 -5.86 -19.22
C ARG A 227 5.28 -5.57 -20.27
N TYR A 228 6.24 -6.47 -20.43
CA TYR A 228 7.23 -6.40 -21.50
C TYR A 228 6.57 -6.37 -22.88
N GLY A 229 5.65 -7.30 -23.16
CA GLY A 229 4.92 -7.35 -24.43
C GLY A 229 4.05 -6.10 -24.66
N ILE A 230 3.38 -5.61 -23.62
CA ILE A 230 2.55 -4.40 -23.67
C ILE A 230 3.39 -3.16 -24.03
N ALA A 231 4.62 -3.04 -23.51
CA ALA A 231 5.48 -1.90 -23.82
C ALA A 231 5.81 -1.80 -25.33
N TRP A 232 5.92 -2.93 -26.02
CA TRP A 232 6.04 -2.98 -27.47
C TRP A 232 4.71 -2.75 -28.19
N GLY A 233 3.67 -3.45 -27.73
CA GLY A 233 2.34 -3.41 -28.31
C GLY A 233 1.76 -1.99 -28.38
N ALA A 234 1.85 -1.22 -27.29
CA ALA A 234 1.33 0.14 -27.23
C ALA A 234 1.90 1.03 -28.36
N MET A 235 3.18 0.86 -28.70
CA MET A 235 3.82 1.59 -29.80
C MET A 235 3.25 1.19 -31.17
N GLY A 236 2.76 -0.03 -31.34
CA GLY A 236 2.02 -0.44 -32.53
C GLY A 236 0.73 0.36 -32.72
N ALA A 237 -0.06 0.51 -31.65
CA ALA A 237 -1.26 1.35 -31.67
C ALA A 237 -0.93 2.83 -31.91
N ALA A 238 0.17 3.34 -31.33
CA ALA A 238 0.64 4.70 -31.57
C ALA A 238 1.02 4.91 -33.05
N GLU A 239 1.74 3.97 -33.64
CA GLU A 239 2.10 4.04 -35.06
C GLU A 239 0.87 3.98 -35.96
N PHE A 240 -0.12 3.13 -35.67
CA PHE A 240 -1.39 3.15 -36.39
C PHE A 240 -2.02 4.55 -36.35
N CYS A 241 -2.15 5.14 -35.17
CA CYS A 241 -2.75 6.46 -34.98
C CYS A 241 -1.99 7.55 -35.74
N MET A 242 -0.66 7.55 -35.68
CA MET A 242 0.18 8.49 -36.42
C MET A 242 0.00 8.32 -37.94
N HIS A 243 0.03 7.09 -38.46
CA HIS A 243 -0.11 6.84 -39.89
C HIS A 243 -1.51 7.19 -40.42
N ALA A 244 -2.56 6.87 -39.66
CA ALA A 244 -3.93 7.26 -39.98
C ALA A 244 -4.05 8.80 -40.04
N ALA A 245 -3.56 9.50 -39.01
CA ALA A 245 -3.58 10.96 -38.96
C ALA A 245 -2.76 11.61 -40.08
N ARG A 246 -1.59 11.06 -40.41
CA ARG A 246 -0.78 11.52 -41.55
C ARG A 246 -1.53 11.36 -42.87
N THR A 247 -2.10 10.19 -43.12
CA THR A 247 -2.84 9.90 -44.36
C THR A 247 -4.05 10.83 -44.49
N TYR A 248 -4.87 10.91 -43.44
CA TYR A 248 -6.03 11.81 -43.39
C TYR A 248 -5.65 13.26 -43.67
N THR A 249 -4.57 13.76 -43.06
CA THR A 249 -4.17 15.16 -43.25
C THR A 249 -3.50 15.46 -44.59
N LEU A 250 -2.95 14.46 -45.29
CA LEU A 250 -2.49 14.59 -46.67
C LEU A 250 -3.66 14.69 -47.66
N GLU A 251 -4.73 13.92 -47.42
CA GLU A 251 -5.90 13.86 -48.29
C GLU A 251 -6.89 15.01 -48.05
N ARG A 252 -7.12 15.36 -46.78
CA ARG A 252 -8.09 16.39 -46.40
C ARG A 252 -7.55 17.78 -46.71
N LYS A 253 -8.30 18.53 -47.53
CA LYS A 253 -7.97 19.91 -47.91
C LYS A 253 -8.80 20.93 -47.12
N GLN A 254 -8.14 21.99 -46.67
CA GLN A 254 -8.74 23.20 -46.10
C GLN A 254 -7.97 24.39 -46.64
N PHE A 255 -8.65 25.51 -46.92
CA PHE A 255 -8.03 26.69 -47.55
C PHE A 255 -7.21 26.33 -48.81
N ASN A 256 -7.78 25.47 -49.67
CA ASN A 256 -7.19 24.98 -50.93
C ASN A 256 -5.84 24.24 -50.82
N ARG A 257 -5.46 23.75 -49.65
CA ARG A 257 -4.24 22.93 -49.46
C ARG A 257 -4.47 21.77 -48.50
N PRO A 258 -3.67 20.69 -48.57
CA PRO A 258 -3.69 19.63 -47.56
C PRO A 258 -3.47 20.18 -46.15
N LEU A 259 -4.15 19.60 -45.16
CA LEU A 259 -3.92 19.94 -43.74
C LEU A 259 -2.46 19.69 -43.33
N ALA A 260 -1.83 18.66 -43.89
CA ALA A 260 -0.42 18.32 -43.67
C ALA A 260 0.56 19.41 -44.13
N ALA A 261 0.13 20.39 -44.93
CA ALA A 261 0.94 21.55 -45.31
C ALA A 261 0.95 22.67 -44.25
N THR A 262 0.24 22.50 -43.13
CA THR A 262 0.19 23.48 -42.04
C THR A 262 1.21 23.15 -40.94
N GLN A 263 1.91 24.16 -40.42
CA GLN A 263 2.97 23.98 -39.42
C GLN A 263 2.47 23.28 -38.14
N LEU A 264 1.24 23.58 -37.69
CA LEU A 264 0.67 22.96 -36.49
C LEU A 264 0.45 21.45 -36.67
N VAL A 265 0.03 21.00 -37.86
CA VAL A 265 -0.10 19.57 -38.17
C VAL A 265 1.27 18.92 -38.27
N GLN A 266 2.23 19.57 -38.94
CA GLN A 266 3.59 19.07 -39.05
C GLN A 266 4.28 18.90 -37.70
N LYS A 267 4.10 19.87 -36.78
CA LYS A 267 4.61 19.76 -35.41
C LYS A 267 4.03 18.53 -34.71
N LYS A 268 2.70 18.34 -34.75
CA LYS A 268 2.04 17.17 -34.14
C LYS A 268 2.60 15.86 -34.69
N LEU A 269 2.76 15.75 -36.01
CA LEU A 269 3.34 14.56 -36.65
C LEU A 269 4.81 14.33 -36.25
N ALA A 270 5.61 15.40 -36.15
CA ALA A 270 6.99 15.33 -35.70
C ALA A 270 7.08 14.84 -34.24
N ASP A 271 6.26 15.41 -33.35
CA ASP A 271 6.19 15.00 -31.94
C ASP A 271 5.81 13.51 -31.82
N MET A 272 4.77 13.06 -32.57
CA MET A 272 4.38 11.65 -32.61
C MET A 272 5.53 10.75 -33.07
N GLN A 273 6.19 11.12 -34.19
CA GLN A 273 7.29 10.33 -34.75
C GLN A 273 8.46 10.22 -33.77
N THR A 274 8.81 11.32 -33.08
CA THR A 274 9.88 11.34 -32.08
C THR A 274 9.56 10.38 -30.95
N GLU A 275 8.38 10.48 -30.34
CA GLU A 275 8.01 9.66 -29.18
C GLU A 275 7.89 8.18 -29.53
N ILE A 276 7.36 7.84 -30.70
CA ILE A 276 7.33 6.47 -31.22
C ILE A 276 8.75 5.91 -31.38
N THR A 277 9.64 6.69 -31.99
CA THR A 277 11.02 6.28 -32.24
C THR A 277 11.75 6.03 -30.92
N LEU A 278 11.61 6.94 -29.95
CA LEU A 278 12.21 6.79 -28.62
C LEU A 278 11.64 5.58 -27.87
N GLY A 279 10.32 5.38 -27.93
CA GLY A 279 9.64 4.25 -27.30
C GLY A 279 10.10 2.90 -27.87
N LEU A 280 10.24 2.80 -29.19
CA LEU A 280 10.68 1.57 -29.87
C LEU A 280 12.16 1.27 -29.64
N GLN A 281 13.04 2.27 -29.67
CA GLN A 281 14.47 2.05 -29.35
C GLN A 281 14.66 1.60 -27.90
N SER A 282 13.88 2.17 -26.98
CA SER A 282 13.95 1.80 -25.57
C SER A 282 13.36 0.41 -25.31
N ALA A 283 12.26 0.03 -25.98
CA ALA A 283 11.70 -1.31 -25.96
C ALA A 283 12.67 -2.35 -26.57
N LEU A 284 13.38 -1.99 -27.64
CA LEU A 284 14.42 -2.82 -28.23
C LEU A 284 15.57 -3.09 -27.24
N ARG A 285 16.09 -2.06 -26.57
CA ARG A 285 17.14 -2.26 -25.55
C ARG A 285 16.65 -3.13 -24.41
N MET A 286 15.43 -2.90 -23.92
CA MET A 286 14.80 -3.75 -22.90
C MET A 286 14.73 -5.22 -23.35
N GLY A 287 14.33 -5.49 -24.60
CA GLY A 287 14.28 -6.85 -25.15
C GLY A 287 15.65 -7.52 -25.22
N ARG A 288 16.68 -6.79 -25.65
CA ARG A 288 18.06 -7.29 -25.67
C ARG A 288 18.57 -7.62 -24.26
N MET A 289 18.31 -6.77 -23.28
CA MET A 289 18.67 -7.05 -21.89
C MET A 289 17.96 -8.29 -21.34
N LEU A 290 16.71 -8.53 -21.77
CA LEU A 290 15.98 -9.72 -21.35
C LEU A 290 16.56 -10.99 -21.96
N ASP A 291 16.93 -10.95 -23.24
CA ASP A 291 17.62 -12.05 -23.93
C ASP A 291 19.03 -12.30 -23.35
N GLU A 292 19.73 -11.25 -22.91
CA GLU A 292 21.02 -11.31 -22.21
C GLU A 292 20.90 -11.83 -20.77
N GLY A 293 19.69 -12.01 -20.24
CA GLY A 293 19.45 -12.48 -18.86
C GLY A 293 19.78 -11.44 -17.77
N ASN A 294 19.90 -10.17 -18.14
CA ASN A 294 20.38 -9.10 -17.24
C ASN A 294 19.40 -7.93 -17.06
N LEU A 295 18.12 -8.12 -17.43
CA LEU A 295 17.10 -7.08 -17.36
C LEU A 295 16.64 -6.78 -15.91
N PRO A 296 16.87 -5.55 -15.39
CA PRO A 296 16.24 -5.12 -14.15
C PRO A 296 14.73 -4.92 -14.33
N ILE A 297 13.93 -5.31 -13.33
CA ILE A 297 12.46 -5.25 -13.37
C ILE A 297 11.97 -3.79 -13.49
N GLU A 298 12.72 -2.84 -12.93
CA GLU A 298 12.43 -1.40 -12.99
C GLU A 298 12.41 -0.90 -14.43
N VAL A 299 13.23 -1.46 -15.32
CA VAL A 299 13.24 -1.11 -16.75
C VAL A 299 11.91 -1.46 -17.40
N ILE A 300 11.30 -2.62 -17.04
CA ILE A 300 9.96 -2.99 -17.51
C ILE A 300 8.94 -1.93 -17.08
N SER A 301 9.05 -1.45 -15.84
CA SER A 301 8.16 -0.42 -15.31
C SER A 301 8.31 0.91 -16.05
N LEU A 302 9.56 1.34 -16.31
CA LEU A 302 9.86 2.54 -17.09
C LEU A 302 9.26 2.45 -18.49
N MET A 303 9.48 1.33 -19.18
CA MET A 303 9.03 1.12 -20.56
C MET A 303 7.53 1.02 -20.67
N LYS A 304 6.88 0.24 -19.80
CA LYS A 304 5.42 0.14 -19.75
C LYS A 304 4.81 1.51 -19.49
N ARG A 305 5.29 2.25 -18.48
CA ARG A 305 4.76 3.58 -18.12
C ARG A 305 4.91 4.55 -19.28
N ASN A 306 6.13 4.70 -19.81
CA ASN A 306 6.41 5.62 -20.90
C ASN A 306 5.59 5.29 -22.14
N ASN A 307 5.68 4.04 -22.61
CA ASN A 307 5.11 3.69 -23.90
C ASN A 307 3.59 3.71 -23.88
N CYS A 308 2.94 3.26 -22.80
CA CYS A 308 1.48 3.37 -22.69
C CYS A 308 1.03 4.84 -22.64
N GLY A 309 1.70 5.67 -21.83
CA GLY A 309 1.36 7.10 -21.70
C GLY A 309 1.53 7.87 -23.01
N LYS A 310 2.68 7.71 -23.68
CA LYS A 310 2.95 8.35 -24.97
C LYS A 310 2.02 7.86 -26.08
N SER A 311 1.70 6.57 -26.10
CA SER A 311 0.74 6.03 -27.09
C SER A 311 -0.65 6.62 -26.90
N LEU A 312 -1.10 6.78 -25.65
CA LEU A 312 -2.38 7.41 -25.35
C LEU A 312 -2.42 8.88 -25.78
N GLU A 313 -1.36 9.65 -25.48
CA GLU A 313 -1.23 11.04 -25.95
C GLU A 313 -1.28 11.12 -27.48
N ILE A 314 -0.54 10.25 -28.17
CA ILE A 314 -0.53 10.17 -29.64
C ILE A 314 -1.92 9.86 -30.19
N ALA A 315 -2.64 8.88 -29.60
CA ALA A 315 -4.00 8.53 -30.02
C ALA A 315 -4.98 9.69 -29.84
N ARG A 316 -4.89 10.44 -28.73
CA ARG A 316 -5.71 11.66 -28.50
C ARG A 316 -5.43 12.73 -29.55
N VAL A 317 -4.15 13.03 -29.80
CA VAL A 317 -3.77 14.04 -30.81
C VAL A 317 -4.17 13.59 -32.22
N ALA A 318 -3.99 12.32 -32.54
CA ALA A 318 -4.41 11.74 -33.81
C ALA A 318 -5.92 11.89 -34.01
N ARG A 319 -6.73 11.55 -33.00
CA ARG A 319 -8.18 11.78 -33.03
C ARG A 319 -8.50 13.24 -33.29
N ASP A 320 -7.86 14.17 -32.59
CA ASP A 320 -8.13 15.61 -32.76
C ASP A 320 -7.75 16.12 -34.16
N MET A 321 -6.72 15.54 -34.79
CA MET A 321 -6.35 15.84 -36.17
C MET A 321 -7.38 15.39 -37.20
N HIS A 322 -8.25 14.44 -36.85
CA HIS A 322 -9.37 14.02 -37.70
C HIS A 322 -10.63 14.89 -37.50
N GLY A 323 -10.62 15.83 -36.54
CA GLY A 323 -11.77 16.68 -36.24
C GLY A 323 -13.04 15.87 -35.94
N GLY A 324 -14.17 16.26 -36.54
CA GLY A 324 -15.44 15.55 -36.39
C GLY A 324 -15.41 14.10 -36.91
N ASN A 325 -14.54 13.78 -37.87
CA ASN A 325 -14.41 12.41 -38.36
C ASN A 325 -13.69 11.51 -37.34
N GLY A 326 -12.89 12.10 -36.45
CA GLY A 326 -12.14 11.37 -35.43
C GLY A 326 -13.00 10.69 -34.37
N ILE A 327 -14.32 10.95 -34.31
CA ILE A 327 -15.25 10.23 -33.42
C ILE A 327 -15.94 9.04 -34.11
N ALA A 328 -15.79 8.89 -35.44
CA ALA A 328 -16.30 7.76 -36.17
C ALA A 328 -15.33 6.57 -36.07
N ASP A 329 -15.88 5.37 -35.91
CA ASP A 329 -15.12 4.14 -35.71
C ASP A 329 -14.41 3.63 -36.98
N GLU A 330 -14.85 4.08 -38.16
CA GLU A 330 -14.24 3.80 -39.46
C GLU A 330 -12.79 4.29 -39.59
N TYR A 331 -12.43 5.36 -38.86
CA TYR A 331 -11.04 5.88 -38.84
C TYR A 331 -10.17 5.20 -37.79
N HIS A 332 -10.75 4.38 -36.91
CA HIS A 332 -10.09 3.57 -35.89
C HIS A 332 -9.25 4.32 -34.83
N VAL A 333 -8.95 5.61 -35.00
CA VAL A 333 -8.17 6.41 -34.03
C VAL A 333 -8.88 6.50 -32.67
N MET A 334 -10.21 6.69 -32.65
CA MET A 334 -10.99 6.68 -31.41
C MET A 334 -10.97 5.31 -30.74
N ARG A 335 -10.97 4.22 -31.53
CA ARG A 335 -10.92 2.85 -31.00
C ARG A 335 -9.60 2.61 -30.26
N HIS A 336 -8.47 2.96 -30.87
CA HIS A 336 -7.17 2.88 -30.18
C HIS A 336 -7.11 3.79 -28.96
N LEU A 337 -7.64 5.01 -29.05
CA LEU A 337 -7.77 5.91 -27.90
C LEU A 337 -8.49 5.22 -26.74
N MET A 338 -9.72 4.72 -26.96
CA MET A 338 -10.51 4.06 -25.93
C MET A 338 -9.80 2.82 -25.35
N ASN A 339 -9.15 2.02 -26.20
CA ASN A 339 -8.37 0.86 -25.75
C ASN A 339 -7.20 1.26 -24.83
N LEU A 340 -6.52 2.37 -25.14
CA LEU A 340 -5.37 2.87 -24.38
C LEU A 340 -5.77 3.61 -23.09
N GLU A 341 -7.01 4.14 -22.99
CA GLU A 341 -7.59 4.77 -21.78
C GLU A 341 -7.78 3.81 -20.59
N THR A 342 -7.52 2.50 -20.77
CA THR A 342 -7.63 1.49 -19.70
C THR A 342 -6.70 1.77 -18.50
N VAL A 343 -5.86 2.81 -18.55
CA VAL A 343 -5.28 3.48 -17.37
C VAL A 343 -5.26 5.00 -17.61
N VAL A 344 -6.08 5.77 -16.87
CA VAL A 344 -6.30 7.21 -17.14
C VAL A 344 -5.21 8.13 -16.55
N GLY A 345 -4.46 7.66 -15.55
CA GLY A 345 -3.28 8.35 -15.01
C GLY A 345 -3.27 8.43 -13.49
N GLU A 346 -2.10 8.21 -12.89
CA GLU A 346 -1.86 8.29 -11.45
C GLU A 346 -0.66 9.21 -11.23
N ALA A 347 -0.79 10.15 -10.29
CA ALA A 347 0.30 11.02 -9.89
C ALA A 347 0.97 10.46 -8.63
N ALA A 348 2.29 10.28 -8.66
CA ALA A 348 3.07 9.84 -7.51
C ALA A 348 3.52 11.00 -6.60
N SER A 349 3.38 12.26 -7.05
CA SER A 349 3.71 13.47 -6.29
C SER A 349 2.81 14.66 -6.66
N GLY A 350 2.83 15.72 -5.86
CA GLY A 350 2.11 16.96 -6.17
C GLY A 350 2.62 17.68 -7.42
N GLU A 351 3.92 17.60 -7.72
CA GLU A 351 4.49 18.12 -8.96
C GLU A 351 3.93 17.39 -10.18
N GLU A 352 3.89 16.05 -10.12
CA GLU A 352 3.30 15.22 -11.17
C GLU A 352 1.80 15.47 -11.27
N ALA A 353 1.09 15.68 -10.15
CA ALA A 353 -0.33 16.01 -10.16
C ALA A 353 -0.62 17.34 -10.86
N ILE A 354 0.20 18.39 -10.63
CA ILE A 354 0.06 19.67 -11.35
C ILE A 354 0.35 19.48 -12.83
N GLN A 355 1.41 18.75 -13.17
CA GLN A 355 1.80 18.48 -14.55
C GLN A 355 0.71 17.70 -15.28
N LEU A 356 0.22 16.61 -14.69
CA LEU A 356 -0.85 15.79 -15.24
C LEU A 356 -2.17 16.54 -15.30
N ALA A 357 -2.53 17.34 -14.29
CA ALA A 357 -3.70 18.21 -14.39
C ALA A 357 -3.58 19.16 -15.60
N ARG A 358 -2.37 19.68 -15.87
CA ARG A 358 -2.12 20.58 -17.01
C ARG A 358 -2.14 19.87 -18.35
N THR A 359 -1.59 18.67 -18.43
CA THR A 359 -1.52 17.89 -19.67
C THR A 359 -2.84 17.20 -20.00
N LEU A 360 -3.50 16.61 -19.00
CA LEU A 360 -4.70 15.81 -19.16
C LEU A 360 -5.99 16.64 -19.10
N SER A 361 -5.94 17.86 -18.54
CA SER A 361 -7.11 18.73 -18.34
C SER A 361 -8.33 18.00 -17.73
N PRO A 362 -8.16 17.28 -16.61
CA PRO A 362 -9.24 16.48 -16.03
C PRO A 362 -10.36 17.37 -15.47
N ASP A 363 -11.61 16.90 -15.54
CA ASP A 363 -12.74 17.61 -14.92
C ASP A 363 -12.66 17.56 -13.38
N ILE A 364 -12.17 16.46 -12.81
CA ILE A 364 -11.96 16.28 -11.37
C ILE A 364 -10.59 15.64 -11.10
N VAL A 365 -9.89 16.14 -10.08
CA VAL A 365 -8.72 15.51 -9.47
C VAL A 365 -9.08 15.00 -8.08
N LEU A 366 -8.90 13.70 -7.85
CA LEU A 366 -8.85 13.11 -6.52
C LEU A 366 -7.45 13.32 -5.94
N MET A 367 -7.35 14.04 -4.82
CA MET A 367 -6.08 14.51 -4.27
C MET A 367 -5.86 13.97 -2.86
N ASP A 368 -4.75 13.27 -2.63
CA ASP A 368 -4.31 13.01 -1.25
C ASP A 368 -3.51 14.20 -0.73
N ILE A 369 -3.64 14.51 0.55
CA ILE A 369 -2.93 15.63 1.19
C ILE A 369 -1.45 15.31 1.37
N VAL A 370 -1.16 14.09 1.80
CA VAL A 370 0.21 13.63 2.08
C VAL A 370 0.71 12.91 0.85
N MET A 371 1.56 13.60 0.09
CA MET A 371 2.25 13.04 -1.08
C MET A 371 3.76 13.31 -0.97
N PRO A 372 4.61 12.44 -1.52
CA PRO A 372 6.04 12.69 -1.66
C PRO A 372 6.32 14.01 -2.40
N GLY A 373 7.38 14.72 -2.03
CA GLY A 373 7.73 16.01 -2.65
C GLY A 373 6.76 17.12 -2.27
N MET A 374 6.09 17.71 -3.26
CA MET A 374 5.00 18.66 -3.04
C MET A 374 3.74 17.93 -2.55
N GLY A 375 3.23 18.36 -1.39
CA GLY A 375 1.99 17.81 -0.83
C GLY A 375 0.74 18.23 -1.62
N GLY A 376 -0.35 17.50 -1.44
CA GLY A 376 -1.61 17.76 -2.16
C GLY A 376 -2.25 19.10 -1.86
N LEU A 377 -1.97 19.67 -0.68
CA LEU A 377 -2.43 21.02 -0.36
C LEU A 377 -1.84 22.07 -1.31
N GLU A 378 -0.52 22.03 -1.51
CA GLU A 378 0.17 22.95 -2.41
C GLU A 378 -0.18 22.65 -3.88
N ALA A 379 -0.27 21.38 -4.25
CA ALA A 379 -0.71 20.97 -5.57
C ALA A 379 -2.12 21.49 -5.89
N THR A 380 -3.05 21.39 -4.92
CA THR A 380 -4.41 21.93 -5.03
C THR A 380 -4.41 23.43 -5.25
N GLN A 381 -3.67 24.19 -4.45
CA GLN A 381 -3.59 25.65 -4.62
C GLN A 381 -3.11 26.03 -6.02
N ARG A 382 -2.12 25.30 -6.55
CA ARG A 382 -1.55 25.57 -7.88
C ARG A 382 -2.50 25.14 -9.00
N ILE A 383 -3.15 23.98 -8.89
CA ILE A 383 -4.14 23.49 -9.86
C ILE A 383 -5.31 24.46 -9.94
N VAL A 384 -5.92 24.80 -8.79
CA VAL A 384 -7.09 25.69 -8.73
C VAL A 384 -6.76 27.11 -9.24
N ARG A 385 -5.56 27.65 -8.93
CA ARG A 385 -5.14 28.96 -9.43
C ARG A 385 -4.85 28.99 -10.93
N GLN A 386 -4.29 27.91 -11.47
CA GLN A 386 -3.80 27.86 -12.86
C GLN A 386 -4.84 27.29 -13.83
N GLN A 387 -5.83 26.55 -13.35
CA GLN A 387 -6.82 25.84 -14.16
C GLN A 387 -8.22 26.06 -13.59
N GLN A 388 -8.94 27.02 -14.17
CA GLN A 388 -10.25 27.44 -13.67
C GLN A 388 -11.36 26.37 -13.85
N ARG A 389 -11.11 25.31 -14.62
CA ARG A 389 -12.10 24.27 -14.94
C ARG A 389 -11.93 22.97 -14.13
N THR A 390 -10.74 22.71 -13.59
CA THR A 390 -10.42 21.47 -12.88
C THR A 390 -10.88 21.56 -11.43
N ALA A 391 -11.83 20.73 -11.04
CA ALA A 391 -12.27 20.66 -9.64
C ALA A 391 -11.36 19.72 -8.83
N VAL A 392 -11.05 20.09 -7.59
CA VAL A 392 -10.25 19.23 -6.70
C VAL A 392 -11.12 18.70 -5.57
N VAL A 393 -11.04 17.39 -5.35
CA VAL A 393 -11.66 16.67 -4.23
C VAL A 393 -10.54 16.03 -3.42
N ALA A 394 -10.41 16.43 -2.16
CA ALA A 394 -9.48 15.78 -1.24
C ALA A 394 -10.03 14.40 -0.87
N LEU A 395 -9.22 13.35 -1.02
CA LEU A 395 -9.52 11.99 -0.56
C LEU A 395 -8.32 11.48 0.24
N THR A 396 -8.40 11.59 1.57
CA THR A 396 -7.23 11.43 2.44
C THR A 396 -7.53 10.62 3.70
N ALA A 397 -6.50 10.11 4.37
CA ALA A 397 -6.68 9.45 5.67
C ALA A 397 -6.87 10.46 6.83
N HIS A 398 -6.67 11.75 6.58
CA HIS A 398 -6.77 12.80 7.58
C HIS A 398 -8.21 13.33 7.66
N GLY A 399 -8.98 12.88 8.64
CA GLY A 399 -10.27 13.50 8.95
C GLY A 399 -10.12 14.79 9.73
N ASP A 400 -9.06 14.87 10.55
CA ASP A 400 -8.98 15.85 11.63
C ASP A 400 -8.45 17.23 11.25
N ALA A 401 -8.87 18.25 12.01
CA ALA A 401 -8.30 19.60 11.94
C ALA A 401 -6.76 19.58 12.13
N PRO A 402 -5.99 20.41 11.41
CA PRO A 402 -6.42 21.53 10.57
C PRO A 402 -6.61 21.20 9.08
N PHE A 403 -6.48 19.93 8.67
CA PHE A 403 -6.35 19.56 7.25
C PHE A 403 -7.58 19.83 6.40
N PRO A 404 -8.83 19.53 6.83
CA PRO A 404 -10.03 19.89 6.08
C PRO A 404 -10.13 21.40 5.86
N THR A 405 -9.92 22.18 6.92
CA THR A 405 -9.95 23.65 6.84
C THR A 405 -8.91 24.19 5.86
N GLN A 406 -7.69 23.64 5.87
CA GLN A 406 -6.62 24.08 4.98
C GLN A 406 -6.90 23.70 3.51
N MET A 407 -7.39 22.49 3.22
CA MET A 407 -7.71 22.08 1.86
C MET A 407 -8.87 22.87 1.26
N MET A 408 -9.91 23.15 2.06
CA MET A 408 -11.02 23.99 1.61
C MET A 408 -10.57 25.44 1.37
N LYS A 409 -9.68 25.99 2.21
CA LYS A 409 -9.05 27.31 1.98
C LYS A 409 -8.13 27.32 0.75
N ALA A 410 -7.51 26.20 0.43
CA ALA A 410 -6.69 26.03 -0.77
C ALA A 410 -7.50 25.98 -2.08
N GLY A 411 -8.84 25.88 -1.99
CA GLY A 411 -9.74 25.92 -3.13
C GLY A 411 -10.32 24.56 -3.54
N ALA A 412 -10.12 23.50 -2.74
CA ALA A 412 -10.82 22.23 -2.97
C ALA A 412 -12.34 22.43 -2.87
N LEU A 413 -13.09 21.76 -3.75
CA LEU A 413 -14.55 21.74 -3.72
C LEU A 413 -15.09 20.54 -2.94
N GLY A 414 -14.32 19.46 -2.83
CA GLY A 414 -14.69 18.27 -2.09
C GLY A 414 -13.69 17.92 -0.99
N TYR A 415 -14.16 17.35 0.12
CA TYR A 415 -13.31 16.72 1.14
C TYR A 415 -13.94 15.43 1.67
N LEU A 416 -13.22 14.32 1.54
CA LEU A 416 -13.61 13.00 2.01
C LEU A 416 -12.45 12.30 2.72
N THR A 417 -12.79 11.47 3.70
CA THR A 417 -11.86 10.51 4.28
C THR A 417 -11.78 9.25 3.41
N LYS A 418 -10.64 8.55 3.40
CA LYS A 418 -10.47 7.29 2.65
C LYS A 418 -11.35 6.13 3.13
N GLY A 419 -12.02 6.29 4.27
CA GLY A 419 -12.93 5.30 4.85
C GLY A 419 -14.40 5.47 4.44
N VAL A 420 -14.74 6.43 3.58
CA VAL A 420 -16.12 6.62 3.09
C VAL A 420 -16.54 5.48 2.16
N GLU A 421 -17.82 5.15 2.21
CA GLU A 421 -18.44 4.18 1.29
C GLU A 421 -18.35 4.67 -0.17
N LEU A 422 -18.23 3.73 -1.11
CA LEU A 422 -18.08 4.06 -2.54
C LEU A 422 -19.23 4.92 -3.07
N GLN A 423 -20.45 4.67 -2.60
CA GLN A 423 -21.64 5.45 -2.97
C GLN A 423 -21.53 6.92 -2.52
N GLU A 424 -20.89 7.17 -1.37
CA GLU A 424 -20.68 8.53 -0.88
C GLU A 424 -19.62 9.26 -1.71
N LEU A 425 -18.54 8.57 -2.09
CA LEU A 425 -17.54 9.11 -3.02
C LEU A 425 -18.17 9.45 -4.37
N GLU A 426 -18.99 8.57 -4.94
CA GLU A 426 -19.69 8.83 -6.20
C GLU A 426 -20.60 10.06 -6.11
N LYS A 427 -21.37 10.17 -5.02
CA LYS A 427 -22.24 11.32 -4.75
C LYS A 427 -21.43 12.61 -4.64
N ALA A 428 -20.27 12.58 -3.98
CA ALA A 428 -19.39 13.72 -3.85
C ALA A 428 -18.84 14.17 -5.20
N LEU A 429 -18.35 13.22 -6.02
CA LEU A 429 -17.85 13.47 -7.36
C LEU A 429 -18.92 14.11 -8.24
N ARG A 430 -20.14 13.56 -8.27
CA ARG A 430 -21.26 14.14 -9.04
C ARG A 430 -21.61 15.56 -8.61
N ARG A 431 -21.59 15.85 -7.31
CA ARG A 431 -21.87 17.20 -6.78
C ARG A 431 -20.76 18.18 -7.11
N VAL A 432 -19.52 17.77 -6.97
CA VAL A 432 -18.35 18.61 -7.28
C VAL A 432 -18.23 18.87 -8.78
N TYR A 433 -18.53 17.88 -9.61
CA TYR A 433 -18.66 18.06 -11.06
C TYR A 433 -19.68 19.13 -11.43
N ALA A 434 -20.81 19.17 -10.70
CA ALA A 434 -21.84 20.20 -10.84
C ALA A 434 -21.47 21.56 -10.19
N GLY A 435 -20.21 21.76 -9.79
CA GLY A 435 -19.71 22.98 -9.17
C GLY A 435 -20.12 23.17 -7.71
N LYS A 436 -20.70 22.15 -7.05
CA LYS A 436 -21.16 22.25 -5.65
C LYS A 436 -20.08 21.73 -4.70
N ARG A 437 -19.99 22.37 -3.52
CA ARG A 437 -19.11 21.87 -2.45
C ARG A 437 -19.67 20.59 -1.83
N TYR A 438 -18.77 19.72 -1.39
CA TYR A 438 -19.10 18.50 -0.65
C TYR A 438 -18.09 18.23 0.47
N VAL A 439 -18.57 17.97 1.68
CA VAL A 439 -17.74 17.50 2.79
C VAL A 439 -18.49 16.30 3.38
N CYS A 440 -17.80 15.17 3.59
CA CYS A 440 -18.44 14.00 4.18
C CYS A 440 -18.88 14.29 5.63
N ASN A 441 -19.90 13.55 6.10
CA ASN A 441 -20.59 13.88 7.35
C ASN A 441 -19.65 13.83 8.58
N GLU A 442 -18.73 12.87 8.60
CA GLU A 442 -17.71 12.73 9.66
C GLU A 442 -16.88 14.01 9.81
N VAL A 443 -16.33 14.51 8.70
CA VAL A 443 -15.50 15.73 8.69
C VAL A 443 -16.35 16.98 8.96
N ALA A 444 -17.59 17.01 8.50
CA ALA A 444 -18.50 18.13 8.76
C ALA A 444 -18.84 18.27 10.25
N GLN A 445 -19.07 17.15 10.94
CA GLN A 445 -19.33 17.11 12.38
C GLN A 445 -18.11 17.59 13.19
N GLU A 446 -16.92 17.20 12.77
CA GLU A 446 -15.69 17.61 13.44
C GLU A 446 -15.40 19.10 13.25
N LEU A 447 -15.53 19.62 12.02
CA LEU A 447 -15.40 21.05 11.73
C LEU A 447 -16.42 21.88 12.51
N ALA A 448 -17.64 21.37 12.69
CA ALA A 448 -18.66 22.01 13.50
C ALA A 448 -18.28 22.01 14.99
N SER A 449 -17.78 20.89 15.51
CA SER A 449 -17.36 20.77 16.92
C SER A 449 -16.21 21.72 17.26
N TYR A 450 -15.26 21.89 16.33
CA TYR A 450 -14.14 22.83 16.46
C TYR A 450 -14.56 24.31 16.53
N ALA A 451 -15.75 24.65 16.03
CA ALA A 451 -16.27 26.01 16.08
C ALA A 451 -16.89 26.38 17.45
N PHE A 452 -17.08 25.39 18.34
CA PHE A 452 -17.72 25.57 19.66
C PHE A 452 -16.79 25.37 20.86
N GLU A 453 -15.53 24.97 20.66
CA GLU A 453 -14.51 24.97 21.73
C GLU A 453 -13.86 26.36 21.82
N ASP A 454 -13.75 26.90 23.04
CA ASP A 454 -13.11 28.20 23.30
C ASP A 454 -11.76 28.28 22.57
N ASN A 455 -11.59 29.39 21.84
CA ASN A 455 -10.47 29.74 20.98
C ASN A 455 -9.10 29.57 21.66
N ILE A 456 -8.58 28.34 21.73
CA ILE A 456 -7.15 28.09 21.96
C ILE A 456 -6.55 27.93 20.57
N GLU A 457 -6.13 29.05 19.99
CA GLU A 457 -5.36 29.08 18.76
C GLU A 457 -4.20 28.08 18.89
N SER A 458 -4.22 27.04 18.05
CA SER A 458 -3.19 25.99 18.12
C SER A 458 -1.83 26.65 17.97
N PRO A 459 -0.88 26.45 18.91
CA PRO A 459 0.45 27.05 18.81
C PRO A 459 1.20 26.57 17.56
N PHE A 460 0.73 25.50 16.93
CA PHE A 460 1.25 24.96 15.68
C PHE A 460 0.79 25.74 14.44
N ALA A 461 -0.19 26.64 14.55
CA ALA A 461 -0.66 27.48 13.45
C ALA A 461 0.44 28.44 12.92
N ILE A 462 1.44 28.77 13.75
CA ILE A 462 2.59 29.62 13.39
C ILE A 462 3.67 28.87 12.60
N LEU A 463 3.57 27.54 12.51
CA LEU A 463 4.54 26.72 11.79
C LEU A 463 4.26 26.75 10.29
N SER A 464 5.33 26.89 9.50
CA SER A 464 5.27 26.64 8.07
C SER A 464 4.91 25.17 7.78
N HIS A 465 4.41 24.88 6.59
CA HIS A 465 4.08 23.50 6.20
C HIS A 465 5.27 22.54 6.38
N ARG A 466 6.49 23.00 6.08
CA ARG A 466 7.70 22.19 6.24
C ARG A 466 8.05 21.93 7.71
N GLU A 467 7.88 22.93 8.57
CA GLU A 467 8.02 22.78 10.02
C GLU A 467 6.94 21.89 10.61
N MET A 468 5.71 21.95 10.08
CA MET A 468 4.60 21.09 10.46
C MET A 468 4.86 19.63 10.06
N GLN A 469 5.32 19.38 8.83
CA GLN A 469 5.72 18.03 8.39
C GLN A 469 6.82 17.45 9.29
N ILE A 470 7.86 18.22 9.57
CA ILE A 470 8.95 17.80 10.47
C ILE A 470 8.42 17.59 11.89
N THR A 471 7.51 18.45 12.37
CA THR A 471 6.83 18.28 13.66
C THR A 471 6.09 16.96 13.71
N MET A 472 5.27 16.63 12.71
CA MET A 472 4.54 15.35 12.66
C MET A 472 5.47 14.14 12.62
N MET A 473 6.58 14.22 11.90
CA MET A 473 7.55 13.13 11.83
C MET A 473 8.32 12.96 13.14
N VAL A 474 8.69 14.05 13.82
CA VAL A 474 9.31 14.01 15.16
C VAL A 474 8.33 13.47 16.20
N VAL A 475 7.07 13.93 16.15
CA VAL A 475 5.99 13.46 17.03
C VAL A 475 5.69 11.98 16.78
N GLY A 476 5.78 11.51 15.53
CA GLY A 476 5.75 10.10 15.14
C GLY A 476 7.02 9.30 15.49
N CYS A 477 7.88 9.84 16.36
CA CYS A 477 9.13 9.22 16.83
C CYS A 477 10.14 8.87 15.73
N GLN A 478 10.11 9.56 14.57
CA GLN A 478 11.09 9.37 13.51
C GLN A 478 12.41 10.09 13.82
N LYS A 479 13.53 9.48 13.43
CA LYS A 479 14.87 10.07 13.62
C LYS A 479 15.18 11.11 12.56
N VAL A 480 16.09 12.03 12.88
CA VAL A 480 16.63 13.04 11.95
C VAL A 480 17.12 12.42 10.64
N SER A 481 17.77 11.26 10.67
CA SER A 481 18.22 10.56 9.46
C SER A 481 17.07 9.99 8.61
N GLN A 482 16.00 9.53 9.25
CA GLN A 482 14.80 9.05 8.57
C GLN A 482 14.02 10.22 7.96
N ILE A 483 13.84 11.30 8.72
CA ILE A 483 13.24 12.54 8.24
C ILE A 483 14.05 13.11 7.08
N SER A 484 15.38 13.10 7.20
CA SER A 484 16.30 13.49 6.13
C SER A 484 16.10 12.68 4.85
N GLY A 485 16.02 11.34 4.96
CA GLY A 485 15.76 10.46 3.83
C GLY A 485 14.36 10.66 3.22
N SER A 486 13.32 10.68 4.04
CA SER A 486 11.92 10.83 3.62
C SER A 486 11.59 12.20 3.03
N LEU A 487 12.29 13.25 3.47
CA LEU A 487 12.07 14.61 2.99
C LEU A 487 13.14 15.10 1.99
N HIS A 488 14.11 14.26 1.64
CA HIS A 488 15.28 14.60 0.81
C HIS A 488 16.03 15.85 1.30
N LEU A 489 16.21 15.98 2.60
CA LEU A 489 16.95 17.07 3.26
C LEU A 489 18.26 16.56 3.86
N SER A 490 19.26 17.43 4.05
CA SER A 490 20.42 17.06 4.87
C SER A 490 20.02 16.92 6.36
N PRO A 491 20.68 16.04 7.15
CA PRO A 491 20.45 15.97 8.60
C PRO A 491 20.65 17.31 9.32
N LYS A 492 21.60 18.12 8.82
CA LYS A 492 21.85 19.49 9.32
C LYS A 492 20.63 20.38 9.09
N THR A 493 20.04 20.33 7.90
CA THR A 493 18.82 21.08 7.54
C THR A 493 17.63 20.67 8.40
N VAL A 494 17.43 19.37 8.62
CA VAL A 494 16.37 18.86 9.50
C VAL A 494 16.55 19.38 10.94
N ASN A 495 17.77 19.36 11.47
CA ASN A 495 18.04 19.92 12.79
C ASN A 495 17.80 21.43 12.85
N SER A 496 18.17 22.19 11.81
CA SER A 496 17.86 23.62 11.73
C SER A 496 16.36 23.92 11.71
N TYR A 497 15.53 23.03 11.14
CA TYR A 497 14.08 23.14 11.25
C TYR A 497 13.58 22.76 12.65
N ARG A 498 14.12 21.70 13.26
CA ARG A 498 13.78 21.30 14.64
C ARG A 498 14.06 22.41 15.66
N TYR A 499 15.20 23.07 15.59
CA TYR A 499 15.51 24.20 16.49
C TYR A 499 14.57 25.40 16.27
N ARG A 500 14.21 25.71 15.02
CA ARG A 500 13.23 26.77 14.72
C ARG A 500 11.83 26.42 15.24
N ILE A 501 11.41 25.16 15.11
CA ILE A 501 10.15 24.66 15.70
C ILE A 501 10.18 24.86 17.21
N PHE A 502 11.29 24.49 17.87
CA PHE A 502 11.46 24.63 19.31
C PHE A 502 11.37 26.09 19.77
N GLU A 503 12.05 26.99 19.06
CA GLU A 503 12.00 28.42 19.32
C GLU A 503 10.59 28.99 19.14
N LYS A 504 9.92 28.66 18.03
CA LYS A 504 8.55 29.11 17.73
C LYS A 504 7.54 28.63 18.77
N LEU A 505 7.64 27.36 19.16
CA LEU A 505 6.73 26.73 20.11
C LEU A 505 7.14 26.94 21.59
N LYS A 506 8.27 27.61 21.84
CA LYS A 506 8.85 27.83 23.18
C LYS A 506 9.04 26.55 23.99
N ILE A 507 9.59 25.52 23.35
CA ILE A 507 9.89 24.22 23.94
C ILE A 507 11.38 23.90 23.85
N SER A 508 11.85 22.98 24.69
CA SER A 508 13.28 22.65 24.83
C SER A 508 13.65 21.24 24.33
N SER A 509 12.67 20.38 24.06
CA SER A 509 12.92 18.98 23.70
C SER A 509 11.83 18.38 22.80
N ASP A 510 12.17 17.28 22.11
CA ASP A 510 11.19 16.49 21.35
C ASP A 510 10.07 15.94 22.27
N VAL A 511 10.39 15.69 23.54
CA VAL A 511 9.40 15.22 24.53
C VAL A 511 8.36 16.31 24.78
N GLU A 512 8.78 17.55 24.97
CA GLU A 512 7.85 18.69 25.08
C GLU A 512 7.06 18.92 23.78
N LEU A 513 7.67 18.69 22.61
CA LEU A 513 6.98 18.77 21.33
C LEU A 513 5.85 17.73 21.22
N VAL A 514 6.13 16.49 21.63
CA VAL A 514 5.13 15.39 21.68
C VAL A 514 4.02 15.74 22.66
N LEU A 515 4.35 16.20 23.87
CA LEU A 515 3.35 16.60 24.87
C LEU A 515 2.46 17.74 24.37
N LEU A 516 3.04 18.73 23.69
CA LEU A 516 2.31 19.86 23.11
C LEU A 516 1.39 19.40 21.96
N ALA A 517 1.87 18.52 21.07
CA ALA A 517 1.08 17.99 19.96
C ALA A 517 -0.10 17.15 20.46
N VAL A 518 0.12 16.34 21.50
CA VAL A 518 -0.92 15.57 22.19
C VAL A 518 -1.90 16.50 22.90
N LYS A 519 -1.44 17.58 23.54
CA LYS A 519 -2.31 18.57 24.22
C LYS A 519 -3.25 19.29 23.26
N HIS A 520 -2.79 19.58 22.04
CA HIS A 520 -3.57 20.30 21.02
C HIS A 520 -4.23 19.39 19.97
N GLY A 521 -4.40 18.10 20.27
CA GLY A 521 -5.18 17.19 19.43
C GLY A 521 -4.56 16.83 18.07
N MET A 522 -3.32 17.22 17.79
CA MET A 522 -2.62 16.88 16.53
C MET A 522 -2.33 15.38 16.39
N VAL A 523 -2.43 14.66 17.51
CA VAL A 523 -2.38 13.21 17.55
C VAL A 523 -3.63 12.73 18.27
N SER A 524 -4.57 12.15 17.51
CA SER A 524 -5.77 11.51 18.01
C SER A 524 -5.46 10.09 18.51
N ALA A 525 -6.09 9.70 19.63
CA ALA A 525 -6.04 8.34 20.18
C ALA A 525 -6.85 7.31 19.36
N THR A 526 -7.40 7.68 18.20
CA THR A 526 -8.29 6.83 17.38
C THR A 526 -7.81 6.62 15.94
N HIS A 527 -6.50 6.51 15.70
CA HIS A 527 -6.08 5.57 14.64
C HIS A 527 -6.66 4.21 15.02
N ARG A 528 -7.76 3.78 14.37
CA ARG A 528 -8.45 2.48 14.55
C ARG A 528 -7.59 1.30 14.07
N GLY A 529 -6.27 1.41 14.17
CA GLY A 529 -5.36 0.27 14.18
C GLY A 529 -5.02 -0.06 15.63
N PRO A 530 -4.69 -1.32 15.95
CA PRO A 530 -4.01 -1.61 17.21
C PRO A 530 -2.81 -0.66 17.35
N LEU A 531 -2.51 -0.18 18.57
CA LEU A 531 -1.21 0.43 18.85
C LEU A 531 -0.18 -0.52 18.23
N PRO A 532 0.75 -0.03 17.39
CA PRO A 532 1.57 -0.89 16.55
C PRO A 532 2.10 -2.06 17.36
N ALA A 533 1.73 -3.28 16.96
CA ALA A 533 2.30 -4.48 17.54
C ALA A 533 3.83 -4.37 17.45
N PRO A 534 4.59 -4.89 18.41
CA PRO A 534 6.04 -4.66 18.57
C PRO A 534 6.93 -4.83 17.32
N ARG A 535 6.44 -5.49 16.26
CA ARG A 535 7.09 -5.61 14.94
C ARG A 535 7.08 -4.31 14.11
N GLN A 536 6.29 -3.30 14.48
CA GLN A 536 6.15 -2.03 13.75
C GLN A 536 6.97 -0.87 14.36
N VAL A 537 7.72 -1.10 15.45
CA VAL A 537 8.62 -0.09 16.04
C VAL A 537 10.00 -0.20 15.41
N ALA A 538 10.43 0.85 14.70
CA ALA A 538 11.78 0.91 14.13
C ALA A 538 12.85 0.83 15.24
N LEU A 539 13.79 -0.10 15.10
CA LEU A 539 14.95 -0.22 15.98
C LEU A 539 15.74 1.11 16.01
N ALA A 540 16.34 1.41 17.15
CA ALA A 540 17.34 2.44 17.21
C ALA A 540 18.62 2.04 16.43
N PRO A 541 19.21 2.92 15.61
CA PRO A 541 20.60 2.82 15.17
C PRO A 541 21.56 2.63 16.34
N GLY A 542 22.36 1.57 16.25
CA GLY A 542 23.27 1.08 17.31
C GLY A 542 22.97 -0.34 17.79
N TRP A 543 21.86 -0.93 17.34
CA TRP A 543 21.39 -2.24 17.78
C TRP A 543 22.19 -3.39 17.15
N GLN A 544 22.97 -4.12 17.95
CA GLN A 544 23.63 -5.37 17.54
C GLN A 544 22.64 -6.55 17.53
N THR A 545 21.45 -6.37 16.96
CA THR A 545 20.46 -7.45 16.75
C THR A 545 21.09 -8.64 16.03
N ALA A 546 21.97 -8.36 15.06
CA ALA A 546 22.74 -9.38 14.35
C ALA A 546 23.57 -10.25 15.31
N LYS A 547 24.26 -9.70 16.32
CA LYS A 547 25.10 -10.51 17.22
C LYS A 547 24.29 -11.35 18.20
N VAL A 548 23.18 -10.82 18.72
CA VAL A 548 22.31 -11.57 19.63
C VAL A 548 21.58 -12.68 18.88
N VAL A 549 21.08 -12.41 17.66
CA VAL A 549 20.46 -13.44 16.80
C VAL A 549 21.50 -14.47 16.34
N VAL A 550 22.72 -14.07 15.98
CA VAL A 550 23.81 -15.00 15.63
C VAL A 550 24.19 -15.89 16.81
N ARG A 551 24.22 -15.35 18.03
CA ARG A 551 24.60 -16.11 19.23
C ARG A 551 23.44 -16.92 19.81
N TYR A 552 22.20 -16.48 19.62
CA TYR A 552 20.97 -17.11 20.11
C TYR A 552 19.87 -17.03 19.03
N PRO A 553 19.89 -17.94 18.03
CA PRO A 553 19.00 -17.90 16.86
C PRO A 553 17.50 -17.92 17.20
N GLU A 554 17.15 -18.53 18.33
CA GLU A 554 15.79 -18.68 18.85
C GLU A 554 15.19 -17.38 19.46
N TYR A 555 15.94 -16.26 19.51
CA TYR A 555 15.55 -15.06 20.27
C TYR A 555 14.92 -13.96 19.42
N HIS A 556 13.79 -13.42 19.89
CA HIS A 556 13.06 -12.33 19.26
C HIS A 556 13.67 -10.95 19.59
N ALA A 557 14.81 -10.60 18.99
CA ALA A 557 15.53 -9.34 19.21
C ALA A 557 14.81 -8.07 18.66
N ARG A 558 13.51 -7.92 18.93
CA ARG A 558 12.66 -6.79 18.55
C ARG A 558 12.18 -6.04 19.79
N PRO A 559 11.67 -4.80 19.63
CA PRO A 559 10.97 -4.11 20.70
C PRO A 559 9.82 -4.97 21.26
N VAL A 560 9.55 -4.84 22.56
CA VAL A 560 8.49 -5.48 23.32
C VAL A 560 7.42 -4.44 23.55
N GLY A 561 6.20 -4.77 23.15
CA GLY A 561 5.05 -3.88 23.25
C GLY A 561 4.49 -3.78 24.67
N ASN A 562 3.52 -2.88 24.84
CA ASN A 562 2.77 -2.74 26.08
C ASN A 562 1.73 -3.87 26.18
N TRP A 563 1.39 -4.30 27.39
CA TRP A 563 0.45 -5.40 27.61
C TRP A 563 -0.63 -5.02 28.63
N GLY A 564 -1.91 -5.24 28.32
CA GLY A 564 -3.06 -4.90 29.18
C GLY A 564 -4.00 -3.85 28.55
N ASP A 565 -5.15 -3.60 29.17
CA ASP A 565 -6.18 -2.68 28.65
C ASP A 565 -5.69 -1.21 28.65
N ARG A 566 -5.99 -0.45 27.59
CA ARG A 566 -5.72 1.00 27.54
C ARG A 566 -6.60 1.82 28.49
N ARG A 567 -7.74 1.28 28.91
CA ARG A 567 -8.63 1.86 29.94
C ARG A 567 -8.22 1.42 31.35
N CYS A 568 -6.97 1.04 31.56
CA CYS A 568 -6.48 0.57 32.85
C CYS A 568 -6.63 1.64 33.94
N ARG A 569 -6.70 1.19 35.19
CA ARG A 569 -6.63 2.06 36.39
C ARG A 569 -5.22 2.16 36.95
N VAL A 570 -4.34 1.23 36.55
CA VAL A 570 -2.94 1.14 36.98
C VAL A 570 -2.04 0.94 35.76
N LEU A 571 -1.00 1.76 35.64
CA LEU A 571 0.09 1.57 34.68
C LEU A 571 1.36 1.15 35.43
N VAL A 572 1.91 -0.01 35.17
CA VAL A 572 3.20 -0.45 35.73
C VAL A 572 4.30 -0.20 34.72
N VAL A 573 5.33 0.54 35.13
CA VAL A 573 6.47 0.92 34.31
C VAL A 573 7.71 0.19 34.80
N GLY A 574 8.15 -0.79 34.01
CA GLY A 574 9.42 -1.49 34.16
C GLY A 574 10.59 -0.79 33.50
N LEU A 575 11.79 -1.33 33.70
CA LEU A 575 13.01 -0.77 33.14
C LEU A 575 13.20 -1.15 31.67
N ALA A 576 13.41 -2.45 31.39
CA ALA A 576 13.67 -2.98 30.06
C ALA A 576 13.38 -4.49 30.01
N PRO A 577 13.16 -5.07 28.81
CA PRO A 577 13.10 -6.52 28.62
C PRO A 577 14.38 -7.23 29.08
N GLY A 578 14.21 -8.31 29.84
CA GLY A 578 15.31 -9.21 30.20
C GLY A 578 15.73 -10.12 29.05
N LEU A 579 17.01 -10.48 28.97
CA LEU A 579 17.57 -11.38 27.93
C LEU A 579 16.72 -12.64 27.77
N HIS A 580 16.53 -13.41 28.84
CA HIS A 580 15.77 -14.68 28.81
C HIS A 580 14.25 -14.52 28.94
N GLY A 581 13.78 -13.28 29.20
CA GLY A 581 12.38 -12.97 29.47
C GLY A 581 11.66 -12.36 28.29
N ALA A 582 11.16 -11.14 28.46
CA ALA A 582 10.31 -10.45 27.49
C ALA A 582 10.96 -10.30 26.10
N ALA A 583 12.30 -10.27 26.02
CA ALA A 583 13.02 -10.24 24.74
C ALA A 583 12.89 -11.55 23.95
N ARG A 584 12.65 -12.68 24.62
CA ARG A 584 12.40 -13.97 23.97
C ARG A 584 10.91 -14.16 23.68
N THR A 585 10.06 -13.83 24.64
CA THR A 585 8.61 -14.12 24.59
C THR A 585 7.79 -13.07 23.84
N GLY A 586 8.34 -11.87 23.63
CA GLY A 586 7.64 -10.75 23.01
C GLY A 586 6.57 -10.09 23.89
N LYS A 587 6.37 -10.58 25.12
CA LYS A 587 5.40 -10.05 26.10
C LYS A 587 6.15 -9.49 27.31
N ALA A 588 5.79 -8.27 27.73
CA ALA A 588 6.42 -7.60 28.87
C ALA A 588 6.29 -8.44 30.15
N PHE A 589 7.38 -8.59 30.90
CA PHE A 589 7.44 -9.38 32.14
C PHE A 589 7.06 -10.86 32.01
N VAL A 590 7.24 -11.48 30.84
CA VAL A 590 7.01 -12.92 30.64
C VAL A 590 8.33 -13.64 30.36
N GLY A 591 8.59 -14.73 31.10
CA GLY A 591 9.70 -15.65 30.83
C GLY A 591 10.99 -15.37 31.61
N ASP A 592 10.97 -14.46 32.59
CA ASP A 592 12.06 -14.26 33.54
C ASP A 592 11.56 -14.26 34.98
N ALA A 593 12.50 -14.42 35.93
CA ALA A 593 12.19 -14.49 37.36
C ALA A 593 11.58 -13.20 37.93
N SER A 594 11.77 -12.05 37.27
CA SER A 594 11.12 -10.81 37.71
C SER A 594 9.65 -10.82 37.35
N GLY A 595 9.33 -11.38 36.17
CA GLY A 595 7.98 -11.69 35.72
C GLY A 595 7.26 -12.69 36.60
N GLU A 596 7.92 -13.81 36.94
CA GLU A 596 7.36 -14.84 37.84
C GLU A 596 6.98 -14.23 39.20
N PHE A 597 7.89 -13.47 39.82
CA PHE A 597 7.60 -12.78 41.08
C PHE A 597 6.46 -11.76 40.93
N LEU A 598 6.50 -10.94 39.88
CA LEU A 598 5.49 -9.91 39.64
C LEU A 598 4.10 -10.51 39.47
N PHE A 599 3.94 -11.51 38.61
CA PHE A 599 2.64 -12.12 38.30
C PHE A 599 2.06 -12.90 39.47
N GLU A 600 2.90 -13.57 40.25
CA GLU A 600 2.48 -14.21 41.49
C GLU A 600 1.83 -13.18 42.45
N ARG A 601 2.44 -12.00 42.60
CA ARG A 601 1.92 -10.94 43.46
C ARG A 601 0.73 -10.20 42.85
N LEU A 602 0.71 -9.98 41.53
CA LEU A 602 -0.44 -9.39 40.84
C LEU A 602 -1.68 -10.28 40.96
N TYR A 603 -1.54 -11.59 40.81
CA TYR A 603 -2.61 -12.56 41.02
C TYR A 603 -3.13 -12.51 42.46
N HIS A 604 -2.21 -12.59 43.43
CA HIS A 604 -2.54 -12.54 44.86
C HIS A 604 -3.33 -11.27 45.26
N ASN A 605 -3.08 -10.13 44.58
CA ASN A 605 -3.77 -8.86 44.87
C ASN A 605 -4.94 -8.54 43.90
N GLY A 606 -5.30 -9.46 43.00
CA GLY A 606 -6.45 -9.32 42.10
C GLY A 606 -6.23 -8.43 40.87
N PHE A 607 -4.99 -8.24 40.44
CA PHE A 607 -4.63 -7.51 39.23
C PHE A 607 -4.34 -8.43 38.02
N ALA A 608 -4.33 -9.75 38.22
CA ALA A 608 -4.17 -10.74 37.16
C ALA A 608 -5.10 -11.95 37.42
N THR A 609 -5.50 -12.66 36.36
CA THR A 609 -6.35 -13.85 36.46
C THR A 609 -5.59 -15.12 36.84
N HIS A 610 -4.26 -15.12 36.74
CA HIS A 610 -3.42 -16.28 37.03
C HIS A 610 -2.02 -15.84 37.48
N ALA A 611 -1.34 -16.68 38.27
CA ALA A 611 0.04 -16.41 38.76
C ALA A 611 1.12 -16.69 37.70
N ASP A 612 0.83 -17.56 36.74
CA ASP A 612 1.70 -17.79 35.58
C ASP A 612 1.49 -16.69 34.52
N PRO A 613 2.53 -15.87 34.20
CA PRO A 613 2.45 -14.83 33.18
C PRO A 613 2.07 -15.33 31.78
N GLN A 614 2.29 -16.61 31.45
CA GLN A 614 1.91 -17.15 30.14
C GLN A 614 0.40 -17.38 30.00
N GLN A 615 -0.28 -17.60 31.13
CA GLN A 615 -1.70 -17.94 31.21
C GLN A 615 -2.57 -16.78 31.73
N ALA A 616 -1.93 -15.75 32.29
CA ALA A 616 -2.61 -14.63 32.92
C ALA A 616 -3.22 -13.64 31.91
N SER A 617 -4.37 -13.07 32.26
CA SER A 617 -4.89 -11.81 31.72
C SER A 617 -4.82 -10.73 32.80
N LEU A 618 -4.58 -9.48 32.41
CA LEU A 618 -4.46 -8.35 33.33
C LEU A 618 -5.82 -7.69 33.61
N ILE A 619 -6.07 -7.34 34.87
CA ILE A 619 -7.33 -6.75 35.33
C ILE A 619 -7.10 -5.29 35.71
N ASN A 620 -7.71 -4.35 34.98
CA ASN A 620 -7.55 -2.90 35.18
C ASN A 620 -6.08 -2.43 35.24
N LEU A 621 -5.16 -3.18 34.64
CA LEU A 621 -3.73 -2.97 34.73
C LEU A 621 -3.10 -3.07 33.34
N ARG A 622 -2.09 -2.23 33.12
CA ARG A 622 -1.27 -2.24 31.91
C ARG A 622 0.22 -2.20 32.26
N LEU A 623 1.01 -3.00 31.56
CA LEU A 623 2.45 -3.14 31.72
C LEU A 623 3.17 -2.46 30.55
N THR A 624 4.22 -1.71 30.87
CA THR A 624 5.12 -1.06 29.90
C THR A 624 6.55 -1.05 30.42
N ASN A 625 7.51 -0.77 29.56
CA ASN A 625 8.91 -0.54 29.92
C ASN A 625 9.39 0.82 29.42
N VAL A 626 10.34 1.42 30.16
CA VAL A 626 11.07 2.63 29.76
C VAL A 626 11.84 2.39 28.46
N VAL A 627 12.59 1.29 28.39
CA VAL A 627 13.30 0.86 27.18
C VAL A 627 12.53 -0.31 26.59
N LYS A 628 12.17 -0.23 25.30
CA LYS A 628 11.30 -1.25 24.67
C LYS A 628 12.03 -2.54 24.33
N CYS A 629 13.33 -2.60 24.44
CA CYS A 629 14.12 -3.59 23.73
C CYS A 629 15.32 -4.00 24.60
N LEU A 630 15.86 -5.21 24.39
CA LEU A 630 16.93 -5.79 25.23
C LEU A 630 18.21 -4.93 25.27
N PRO A 631 18.59 -4.32 26.41
CA PRO A 631 19.81 -3.52 26.49
C PRO A 631 21.08 -4.40 26.55
N PRO A 632 22.24 -3.90 26.08
CA PRO A 632 23.53 -4.55 26.24
C PRO A 632 23.80 -4.92 27.70
N GLY A 633 24.30 -6.13 27.96
CA GLY A 633 24.59 -6.58 29.32
C GLY A 633 23.35 -6.67 30.23
N ASN A 634 22.14 -6.64 29.67
CA ASN A 634 20.87 -6.65 30.42
C ASN A 634 20.69 -5.42 31.34
N ALA A 635 21.34 -4.29 31.03
CA ALA A 635 21.24 -3.03 31.77
C ALA A 635 21.27 -1.82 30.82
N PRO A 636 20.22 -0.98 30.80
CA PRO A 636 20.15 0.11 29.83
C PRO A 636 21.06 1.29 30.19
N VAL A 637 21.67 1.91 29.17
CA VAL A 637 22.48 3.13 29.31
C VAL A 637 21.65 4.40 29.10
N ALA A 638 22.18 5.56 29.49
CA ALA A 638 21.46 6.84 29.42
C ALA A 638 20.98 7.22 28.01
N SER A 639 21.78 6.91 26.98
CA SER A 639 21.40 7.16 25.59
C SER A 639 20.18 6.33 25.15
N GLU A 640 20.05 5.08 25.62
CA GLU A 640 18.93 4.20 25.30
C GLU A 640 17.64 4.65 25.98
N ILE A 641 17.75 5.09 27.24
CA ILE A 641 16.63 5.68 27.98
C ILE A 641 16.15 6.95 27.27
N ASN A 642 17.07 7.84 26.89
CA ASN A 642 16.73 9.08 26.18
C ASN A 642 16.09 8.79 24.80
N GLN A 643 16.58 7.76 24.11
CA GLN A 643 16.07 7.40 22.79
C GLN A 643 14.68 6.77 22.84
N CYS A 644 14.35 6.04 23.91
CA CYS A 644 13.02 5.48 24.11
C CYS A 644 12.05 6.44 24.82
N ALA A 645 12.52 7.60 25.28
CA ALA A 645 11.74 8.53 26.09
C ALA A 645 10.45 9.00 25.40
N GLY A 646 10.47 9.21 24.06
CA GLY A 646 9.29 9.61 23.29
C GLY A 646 8.13 8.59 23.36
N PHE A 647 8.44 7.29 23.41
CA PHE A 647 7.42 6.25 23.52
C PHE A 647 6.76 6.22 24.92
N LEU A 648 7.55 6.46 25.98
CA LEU A 648 7.00 6.59 27.33
C LEU A 648 6.19 7.88 27.47
N ALA A 649 6.63 8.97 26.83
CA ALA A 649 5.93 10.24 26.79
C ALA A 649 4.57 10.12 26.11
N GLN A 650 4.51 9.47 24.95
CA GLN A 650 3.24 9.23 24.27
C GLN A 650 2.28 8.41 25.16
N GLU A 651 2.75 7.31 25.75
CA GLU A 651 1.93 6.45 26.62
C GLU A 651 1.41 7.20 27.85
N LEU A 652 2.27 7.96 28.55
CA LEU A 652 1.87 8.73 29.73
C LEU A 652 0.94 9.90 29.37
N ALA A 653 1.20 10.58 28.26
CA ALA A 653 0.39 11.72 27.82
C ALA A 653 -1.01 11.27 27.37
N GLU A 654 -1.12 10.14 26.68
CA GLU A 654 -2.41 9.54 26.32
C GLU A 654 -3.20 9.12 27.57
N LEU A 655 -2.52 8.49 28.53
CA LEU A 655 -3.15 7.89 29.71
C LEU A 655 -3.48 8.88 30.84
N LEU A 656 -3.00 10.13 30.80
CA LEU A 656 -3.21 11.13 31.86
C LEU A 656 -4.05 12.37 31.42
N ARG A 657 -4.65 12.36 30.22
CA ARG A 657 -5.55 13.42 29.71
C ARG A 657 -6.85 13.58 30.54
N PRO A 658 -7.51 14.74 30.63
CA PRO A 658 -8.78 14.84 31.37
C PRO A 658 -9.94 14.08 30.68
N GLN A 659 -10.17 12.79 30.99
CA GLN A 659 -11.31 11.98 30.50
C GLN A 659 -11.81 10.98 31.57
N ALA A 660 -13.08 10.54 31.47
CA ALA A 660 -13.83 9.88 32.55
C ALA A 660 -13.33 8.50 33.05
N ARG A 661 -12.39 7.82 32.36
CA ARG A 661 -11.85 6.49 32.76
C ARG A 661 -10.37 6.31 32.39
N GLN A 662 -9.46 6.73 33.27
CA GLN A 662 -8.01 6.66 33.09
C GLN A 662 -7.24 6.06 34.27
N PRO A 663 -5.95 5.68 34.10
CA PRO A 663 -5.11 5.18 35.17
C PRO A 663 -4.84 6.20 36.25
N ARG A 664 -5.32 5.90 37.46
CA ARG A 664 -5.09 6.71 38.66
C ARG A 664 -3.70 6.58 39.23
N VAL A 665 -3.04 5.45 38.94
CA VAL A 665 -1.74 5.14 39.54
C VAL A 665 -0.74 4.71 38.48
N VAL A 666 0.42 5.35 38.47
CA VAL A 666 1.61 4.89 37.75
C VAL A 666 2.53 4.23 38.77
N LEU A 667 2.74 2.92 38.65
CA LEU A 667 3.67 2.15 39.49
C LEU A 667 5.03 2.00 38.80
N ALA A 668 6.05 2.70 39.29
CA ALA A 668 7.42 2.60 38.75
C ALA A 668 8.25 1.53 39.48
N LEU A 669 8.78 0.57 38.72
CA LEU A 669 9.62 -0.52 39.24
C LEU A 669 11.11 -0.16 39.13
N GLY A 670 11.67 0.29 40.25
CA GLY A 670 13.07 0.68 40.41
C GLY A 670 13.33 2.16 40.15
N GLY A 671 14.47 2.65 40.66
CA GLY A 671 14.81 4.09 40.62
C GLY A 671 15.00 4.66 39.21
N VAL A 672 15.36 3.82 38.24
CA VAL A 672 15.49 4.27 36.84
C VAL A 672 14.12 4.50 36.20
N ALA A 673 13.17 3.58 36.40
CA ALA A 673 11.80 3.76 35.95
C ALA A 673 11.14 4.98 36.59
N HIS A 674 11.35 5.17 37.89
CA HIS A 674 10.87 6.35 38.62
C HIS A 674 11.38 7.66 38.00
N ARG A 675 12.70 7.79 37.82
CA ARG A 675 13.29 8.99 37.20
C ARG A 675 12.82 9.22 35.77
N ALA A 676 12.62 8.15 34.99
CA ALA A 676 12.12 8.26 33.62
C ALA A 676 10.68 8.79 33.59
N VAL A 677 9.80 8.28 34.47
CA VAL A 677 8.43 8.79 34.60
C VAL A 677 8.44 10.26 35.05
N CYS A 678 9.17 10.60 36.11
CA CYS A 678 9.26 11.98 36.61
C CYS A 678 9.73 12.96 35.54
N ARG A 679 10.80 12.61 34.81
CA ARG A 679 11.33 13.42 33.71
C ARG A 679 10.29 13.62 32.61
N THR A 680 9.56 12.56 32.26
CA THR A 680 8.56 12.59 31.20
C THR A 680 7.36 13.46 31.56
N LEU A 681 6.97 13.46 32.84
CA LEU A 681 5.88 14.28 33.36
C LEU A 681 6.32 15.70 33.74
N GLY A 682 7.61 16.03 33.60
CA GLY A 682 8.14 17.34 33.99
C GLY A 682 8.10 17.62 35.50
N ILE A 683 8.08 16.57 36.34
CA ILE A 683 8.05 16.71 37.80
C ILE A 683 9.43 16.43 38.44
N PRO A 684 9.76 17.06 39.60
CA PRO A 684 10.99 16.75 40.31
C PRO A 684 11.06 15.27 40.70
N ALA A 685 12.16 14.60 40.37
CA ALA A 685 12.31 13.19 40.66
C ALA A 685 12.39 12.87 42.16
N GLY A 686 12.92 13.77 42.98
CA GLY A 686 13.14 13.52 44.41
C GLY A 686 14.01 12.29 44.70
N ASN A 687 14.02 11.87 45.98
CA ASN A 687 14.70 10.64 46.39
C ASN A 687 13.79 9.44 46.19
N PHE A 688 14.27 8.43 45.46
CA PHE A 688 13.52 7.18 45.25
C PHE A 688 13.35 6.42 46.57
N GLN A 689 12.12 6.05 46.90
CA GLN A 689 11.76 5.27 48.09
C GLN A 689 10.79 4.15 47.70
N HIS A 690 10.96 2.98 48.31
CA HIS A 690 10.02 1.87 48.15
C HIS A 690 8.70 2.19 48.87
N ASN A 691 7.59 1.91 48.19
CA ASN A 691 6.24 2.34 48.54
C ASN A 691 6.07 3.87 48.65
N GLY A 692 7.00 4.66 48.11
CA GLY A 692 6.88 6.11 48.04
C GLY A 692 5.78 6.53 47.07
N THR A 693 4.95 7.49 47.45
CA THR A 693 3.84 8.01 46.64
C THR A 693 4.02 9.50 46.38
N VAL A 694 3.96 9.91 45.12
CA VAL A 694 4.05 11.32 44.69
C VAL A 694 2.77 11.69 43.95
N PRO A 695 2.02 12.73 44.37
CA PRO A 695 0.81 13.16 43.66
C PRO A 695 1.17 13.78 42.30
N LEU A 696 0.45 13.38 41.25
CA LEU A 696 0.59 13.85 39.86
C LEU A 696 -0.60 14.74 39.46
N GLY A 697 -1.05 15.61 40.37
CA GLY A 697 -2.27 16.40 40.26
C GLY A 697 -3.40 15.87 41.16
N SER A 698 -4.64 16.28 40.90
CA SER A 698 -5.80 15.98 41.76
C SER A 698 -6.35 14.56 41.62
N ARG A 699 -5.97 13.81 40.57
CA ARG A 699 -6.56 12.49 40.24
C ARG A 699 -5.56 11.36 40.02
N HIS A 700 -4.26 11.66 40.08
CA HIS A 700 -3.20 10.73 39.68
C HIS A 700 -2.10 10.66 40.74
N ALA A 701 -1.47 9.50 40.89
CA ALA A 701 -0.33 9.29 41.78
C ALA A 701 0.75 8.43 41.13
N LEU A 702 2.02 8.75 41.40
CA LEU A 702 3.18 7.93 41.09
C LEU A 702 3.55 7.15 42.35
N VAL A 703 3.46 5.83 42.30
CA VAL A 703 3.91 4.92 43.35
C VAL A 703 5.20 4.25 42.90
N SER A 704 6.17 4.10 43.80
CA SER A 704 7.48 3.52 43.49
C SER A 704 7.76 2.27 44.28
N SER A 705 8.36 1.26 43.64
CA SER A 705 8.79 0.03 44.30
C SER A 705 10.21 -0.35 43.90
N PHE A 706 10.95 -1.04 44.78
CA PHE A 706 12.13 -1.78 44.33
C PHE A 706 11.75 -2.73 43.20
N HIS A 707 12.66 -2.90 42.25
CA HIS A 707 12.47 -3.81 41.12
C HIS A 707 12.47 -5.26 41.62
N PRO A 708 11.56 -6.14 41.15
CA PRO A 708 11.50 -7.54 41.57
C PRO A 708 12.59 -8.41 40.92
N SER A 709 13.84 -7.95 40.92
CA SER A 709 14.96 -8.74 40.40
C SER A 709 15.37 -9.84 41.37
N ARG A 710 15.96 -10.93 40.85
CA ARG A 710 16.57 -11.99 41.69
C ARG A 710 17.50 -11.43 42.76
N LEU A 711 18.30 -10.41 42.42
CA LEU A 711 19.19 -9.77 43.38
C LEU A 711 18.41 -9.17 44.56
N ASN A 712 17.37 -8.38 44.31
CA ASN A 712 16.60 -7.75 45.39
C ASN A 712 15.81 -8.77 46.21
N VAL A 713 15.29 -9.82 45.57
CA VAL A 713 14.55 -10.89 46.26
C VAL A 713 15.48 -11.75 47.12
N ASN A 714 16.61 -12.19 46.56
CA ASN A 714 17.57 -13.05 47.28
C ASN A 714 18.28 -12.31 48.42
N THR A 715 18.50 -11.00 48.29
CA THR A 715 19.12 -10.18 49.35
C THR A 715 18.12 -9.70 50.41
N GLY A 716 16.83 -10.02 50.26
CA GLY A 716 15.77 -9.55 51.16
C GLY A 716 15.43 -8.05 51.01
N ARG A 717 16.06 -7.34 50.06
CA ARG A 717 15.76 -5.93 49.76
C ARG A 717 14.33 -5.73 49.26
N LEU A 718 13.74 -6.75 48.65
CA LEU A 718 12.31 -6.82 48.36
C LEU A 718 11.77 -8.20 48.72
N THR A 719 10.80 -8.26 49.62
CA THR A 719 10.10 -9.50 49.98
C THR A 719 8.69 -9.52 49.40
N LYS A 720 8.06 -10.70 49.36
CA LYS A 720 6.66 -10.84 48.91
C LYS A 720 5.70 -9.94 49.73
N PRO A 721 5.74 -9.92 51.08
CA PRO A 721 4.90 -9.03 51.88
C PRO A 721 5.12 -7.53 51.61
N MET A 722 6.38 -7.12 51.39
CA MET A 722 6.69 -5.73 51.04
C MET A 722 6.05 -5.32 49.71
N PHE A 723 6.11 -6.19 48.71
CA PHE A 723 5.48 -5.91 47.41
C PHE A 723 3.95 -5.99 47.47
N ASP A 724 3.38 -6.88 48.28
CA ASP A 724 1.94 -6.92 48.57
C ASP A 724 1.48 -5.59 49.18
N GLN A 725 2.25 -4.99 50.09
CA GLN A 725 1.94 -3.67 50.67
C GLN A 725 1.89 -2.55 49.60
N VAL A 726 2.79 -2.60 48.61
CA VAL A 726 2.76 -1.67 47.47
C VAL A 726 1.49 -1.86 46.66
N LEU A 727 1.12 -3.09 46.32
CA LEU A 727 -0.07 -3.37 45.52
C LEU A 727 -1.36 -3.01 46.28
N GLN A 728 -1.38 -3.15 47.60
CA GLN A 728 -2.48 -2.69 48.45
C GLN A 728 -2.62 -1.16 48.44
N ASN A 729 -1.51 -0.42 48.53
CA ASN A 729 -1.49 1.04 48.40
C ASN A 729 -1.97 1.49 46.99
N VAL A 730 -1.49 0.84 45.93
CA VAL A 730 -1.98 1.07 44.57
C VAL A 730 -3.50 0.86 44.49
N ARG A 731 -4.01 -0.19 45.15
CA ARG A 731 -5.45 -0.51 45.16
C ARG A 731 -6.28 0.52 45.94
N SER A 732 -5.79 1.06 47.05
CA SER A 732 -6.51 2.12 47.80
C SER A 732 -6.62 3.40 46.99
N LEU A 733 -5.52 3.85 46.37
CA LEU A 733 -5.50 5.04 45.52
C LEU A 733 -6.41 4.93 44.28
N VAL A 734 -6.70 3.71 43.84
CA VAL A 734 -7.68 3.46 42.76
C VAL A 734 -9.13 3.52 43.25
N ARG A 735 -9.39 3.26 44.55
CA ARG A 735 -10.71 3.09 45.18
C ARG A 735 -11.34 4.35 45.79
N ASP A 736 -10.59 5.41 46.08
CA ASP A 736 -11.05 6.62 46.82
C ASP A 736 -12.09 7.52 46.11
N ASP A 737 -12.99 6.97 45.27
CA ASP A 737 -14.13 7.68 44.65
C ASP A 737 -15.49 7.33 45.29
N VAL A 738 -15.50 7.07 46.60
CA VAL A 738 -16.73 7.16 47.42
C VAL A 738 -16.47 8.21 48.48
N MET A 739 -16.61 9.49 48.11
CA MET A 739 -16.85 10.66 48.98
C MET A 739 -17.03 11.91 48.09
N ALA A 740 -18.03 11.86 47.22
CA ALA A 740 -18.70 13.05 46.68
C ALA A 740 -20.14 12.62 46.40
N SER A 741 -20.93 12.53 47.48
CA SER A 741 -22.37 12.26 47.42
C SER A 741 -23.07 13.40 46.66
N PRO A 742 -23.95 13.11 45.69
CA PRO A 742 -24.80 14.13 45.10
C PRO A 742 -25.96 14.42 46.06
N SER A 743 -26.02 15.64 46.59
CA SER A 743 -27.27 16.30 47.01
C SER A 743 -27.78 17.15 45.85
#